data_AF-A0AA40L3I7-F1
#
_entry.id   AF-A0AA40L3I7-F1
#
_cell.length_a   1.000
_cell.length_b   1.000
_cell.length_c   1.000
_cell.angle_alpha   90.00
_cell.angle_beta   90.00
_cell.angle_gamma   90.00
#
_symmetry.space_group_name_H-M   'P 1'
#
loop_
_entity.id
_entity.type
_entity.pdbx_description
1 polymer ?
#
loop_
_entity_poly.entity_id
_entity_poly.type
_entity_poly.pdbx_seq_one_letter_code
_entity_poly.pdbx_strand_id
1 'polypeptide(L)'
;MCGNSNGEPQDDSLMPDGNLAQDVMELGQSWRVANEIHHCWDSCNGVCRRCQWDEAEKYKGETSCGLLTQHLGPFERCHATVNPNIYLKNCVYDLCVNDGLHTMLCQALKAYADTCQEEGITVSDWRTLAHCPLSCPKNSNYTTCGTACPATCNNRAMPADCNASACVETCECQEGFVFDANECIPQDECGCLFEGRLHGLHEEFWGDSTCTKRCVCDAKSRRAICSSASCRAEEECRVEDGIQDCYPKSYGTCAAVGATHYESFDGGKFIFQGTCMYQFTGLCKKSQGLVDFQVLVQNGHWDDKFLSSIALVTVKVYSKNIMIRQEHPGKIMINDQLVNLPYLHRDRKISIYRGGQEVVVEADFGLTVTYDWQSQVTVSVPSTYANTLCGLCGNYNGNVGDEMMMKNGQVTSNPDTFGHSWKVTDIPGCVELSKVECSANTVALQHQEVSKTGCGIISEVDGPFGACHAHVDAFKYFQNCMHDFCLFPDQEDAICLIIARYASACQAAGVTIGRWRTDDFCSISCPANSHYEICTQGCSQSCSSIYTPVKCSERCREGCVCNENFVFSSDECVPMSRCGCLYQDFYYKVEETFFPTKQEKCQCQAGGTVVCEKISCPGGSEGKVVDGVFQCLSATLGSCVATGDSSYMSFDGMAFNITGTCSYILTETCAGDNVKPFVVEIKKDARQKRKVSGIHALSVEVYGLTLTLTRGKRGAVMVDSISHHLPAILSKGRVLVHQHGMGVLLQTDFGLVIRFDLLHHVTVTVPQSYQGHLCGLCGNYNGQQNDDFLLPNGQQAPNAMVFGSAWKTTDASCSDSCPKDDCPVCTEEKKVVLQKPNYCGILTVPKGPFDSCHHLINPALYFQACLHDLCLAEGDTHVLCQSIQSYAAACQDAGVVIEAWRRPSFCPLSCPANSNYSLCTSFCVNSCTGLEDASKCPKTCAEGCDCDEGYIFDGHSCVPKDKCGCFVDGKYYKPHESVLKDNCQQHCTCVPGEGLTCSRHSCTDDETCEIRDGVLGC
;
A
#
# COMPACT_ATOMS: atom_id res chain seq x y z
N MET A 1 10.46 -37.00 -22.56
CA MET A 1 11.54 -36.15 -22.01
C MET A 1 12.65 -36.96 -21.33
N CYS A 2 12.35 -37.92 -20.44
CA CYS A 2 13.37 -38.72 -19.74
C CYS A 2 14.03 -39.85 -20.58
N GLY A 3 14.04 -39.74 -21.91
CA GLY A 3 14.56 -40.78 -22.80
C GLY A 3 13.72 -42.06 -22.87
N ASN A 4 14.29 -43.11 -23.48
CA ASN A 4 13.63 -44.41 -23.68
C ASN A 4 14.19 -45.54 -22.78
N SER A 5 15.18 -45.22 -21.94
CA SER A 5 15.80 -46.12 -20.94
C SER A 5 16.43 -47.41 -21.52
N ASN A 6 16.83 -47.41 -22.79
CA ASN A 6 17.51 -48.56 -23.41
C ASN A 6 19.03 -48.60 -23.14
N GLY A 7 19.58 -47.56 -22.50
CA GLY A 7 21.01 -47.42 -22.21
C GLY A 7 21.84 -46.82 -23.35
N GLU A 8 21.22 -46.27 -24.39
CA GLU A 8 21.85 -45.62 -25.54
C GLU A 8 21.58 -44.10 -25.53
N PRO A 9 22.47 -43.26 -24.96
CA PRO A 9 22.19 -41.83 -24.77
C PRO A 9 21.95 -41.02 -26.07
N GLN A 10 22.26 -41.60 -27.23
CA GLN A 10 22.14 -40.94 -28.53
C GLN A 10 20.70 -40.90 -29.03
N ASP A 11 19.81 -41.74 -28.49
CA ASP A 11 18.40 -41.81 -28.90
C ASP A 11 17.42 -41.32 -27.83
N ASP A 12 17.91 -40.78 -26.72
CA ASP A 12 17.08 -40.20 -25.66
C ASP A 12 16.32 -38.92 -26.10
N SER A 13 16.63 -38.39 -27.29
CA SER A 13 15.87 -37.32 -27.96
C SER A 13 14.83 -37.82 -28.95
N LEU A 14 14.40 -39.08 -28.86
CA LEU A 14 13.31 -39.63 -29.65
C LEU A 14 11.98 -38.90 -29.37
N MET A 15 11.32 -38.50 -30.46
CA MET A 15 9.97 -37.96 -30.49
C MET A 15 8.93 -39.08 -30.60
N PRO A 16 7.62 -38.83 -30.35
CA PRO A 16 6.59 -39.87 -30.42
C PRO A 16 6.44 -40.54 -31.79
N ASP A 17 6.88 -39.87 -32.85
CA ASP A 17 6.87 -40.37 -34.23
C ASP A 17 8.07 -41.28 -34.56
N GLY A 18 9.01 -41.46 -33.61
CA GLY A 18 10.20 -42.29 -33.76
C GLY A 18 11.40 -41.60 -34.41
N ASN A 19 11.31 -40.29 -34.69
CA ASN A 19 12.44 -39.50 -35.19
C ASN A 19 13.20 -38.84 -34.03
N LEU A 20 14.48 -38.52 -34.25
CA LEU A 20 15.28 -37.74 -33.31
C LEU A 20 14.97 -36.25 -33.46
N ALA A 21 14.73 -35.57 -32.35
CA ALA A 21 14.61 -34.12 -32.32
C ALA A 21 15.95 -33.45 -32.68
N GLN A 22 15.89 -32.35 -33.43
CA GLN A 22 17.04 -31.54 -33.83
C GLN A 22 17.60 -30.72 -32.67
N ASP A 23 16.72 -30.31 -31.75
CA ASP A 23 17.06 -29.62 -30.54
C ASP A 23 16.12 -29.97 -29.38
N VAL A 24 16.45 -29.46 -28.20
CA VAL A 24 15.68 -29.68 -26.96
C VAL A 24 14.31 -28.99 -26.97
N MET A 25 14.09 -27.95 -27.78
CA MET A 25 12.78 -27.29 -27.89
C MET A 25 11.83 -28.17 -28.70
N GLU A 26 12.27 -28.67 -29.85
CA GLU A 26 11.51 -29.62 -30.67
C GLU A 26 11.16 -30.90 -29.89
N LEU A 27 12.11 -31.41 -29.10
CA LEU A 27 11.87 -32.55 -28.22
C LEU A 27 10.73 -32.25 -27.22
N GLY A 28 10.77 -31.11 -26.53
CA GLY A 28 9.74 -30.72 -25.58
C GLY A 28 8.37 -30.54 -26.23
N GLN A 29 8.32 -29.90 -27.40
CA GLN A 29 7.11 -29.68 -28.18
C GLN A 29 6.45 -30.99 -28.62
N SER A 30 7.26 -31.95 -29.09
CA SER A 30 6.77 -33.21 -29.64
C SER A 30 5.99 -34.05 -28.63
N TRP A 31 6.33 -33.97 -27.34
CA TRP A 31 5.71 -34.74 -26.26
C TRP A 31 4.58 -33.98 -25.52
N ARG A 32 4.11 -32.85 -26.05
CA ARG A 32 3.06 -32.02 -25.43
C ARG A 32 1.71 -32.74 -25.40
N VAL A 33 0.99 -32.65 -24.29
CA VAL A 33 -0.37 -33.20 -24.12
C VAL A 33 -1.41 -32.08 -24.33
N ALA A 34 -2.46 -32.37 -25.11
CA ALA A 34 -3.35 -31.34 -25.70
C ALA A 34 -4.55 -30.88 -24.84
N ASN A 35 -4.68 -31.29 -23.57
CA ASN A 35 -5.84 -30.92 -22.77
C ASN A 35 -5.61 -29.62 -21.97
N GLU A 36 -6.35 -28.59 -22.39
CA GLU A 36 -6.92 -27.50 -21.56
C GLU A 36 -6.01 -26.41 -20.97
N ILE A 37 -5.09 -25.83 -21.75
CA ILE A 37 -4.68 -24.44 -21.49
C ILE A 37 -4.47 -23.73 -22.84
N HIS A 38 -5.35 -22.81 -23.21
CA HIS A 38 -5.24 -22.02 -24.46
C HIS A 38 -3.98 -21.12 -24.53
N HIS A 39 -3.14 -21.13 -23.49
CA HIS A 39 -1.98 -20.24 -23.31
C HIS A 39 -0.78 -20.96 -22.65
N CYS A 40 -0.52 -22.24 -22.96
CA CYS A 40 0.75 -22.90 -22.61
C CYS A 40 1.74 -22.71 -23.75
N TRP A 41 2.87 -22.05 -23.47
CA TRP A 41 3.93 -21.78 -24.45
C TRP A 41 5.06 -22.77 -24.25
N ASP A 42 5.49 -23.40 -25.33
CA ASP A 42 6.58 -24.37 -25.37
C ASP A 42 7.89 -23.75 -25.89
N SER A 43 7.92 -22.42 -26.06
CA SER A 43 9.08 -21.64 -26.48
C SER A 43 9.01 -20.20 -25.94
N CYS A 44 10.12 -19.48 -26.02
CA CYS A 44 10.35 -18.14 -25.46
C CYS A 44 10.08 -16.98 -26.45
N ASN A 45 9.05 -17.08 -27.31
CA ASN A 45 8.63 -16.08 -28.32
C ASN A 45 9.72 -15.22 -28.98
N GLY A 46 10.88 -15.81 -29.27
CA GLY A 46 12.06 -15.05 -29.67
C GLY A 46 13.35 -15.64 -29.11
N VAL A 47 14.22 -14.77 -28.57
CA VAL A 47 15.53 -15.18 -28.07
C VAL A 47 15.45 -15.46 -26.57
N CYS A 48 15.47 -16.75 -26.21
CA CYS A 48 15.62 -17.17 -24.82
C CYS A 48 16.81 -16.47 -24.17
N ARG A 49 16.62 -15.97 -22.94
CA ARG A 49 17.70 -15.36 -22.17
C ARG A 49 18.89 -16.32 -22.08
N ARG A 50 20.06 -15.84 -22.51
CA ARG A 50 21.33 -16.57 -22.38
C ARG A 50 22.16 -15.89 -21.30
N CYS A 51 22.85 -16.71 -20.51
CA CYS A 51 23.73 -16.18 -19.49
C CYS A 51 24.87 -15.39 -20.13
N GLN A 52 25.05 -14.13 -19.72
CA GLN A 52 26.22 -13.36 -20.13
C GLN A 52 27.47 -13.94 -19.47
N TRP A 53 28.63 -13.73 -20.10
CA TRP A 53 29.87 -14.38 -19.66
C TRP A 53 30.30 -13.93 -18.24
N ASP A 54 30.09 -12.67 -17.90
CA ASP A 54 30.39 -12.08 -16.59
C ASP A 54 29.46 -12.61 -15.49
N GLU A 55 28.17 -12.75 -15.77
CA GLU A 55 27.19 -13.39 -14.87
C GLU A 55 27.54 -14.86 -14.62
N ALA A 56 27.86 -15.60 -15.68
CA ALA A 56 28.24 -17.00 -15.60
C ALA A 56 29.48 -17.19 -14.73
N GLU A 57 30.47 -16.30 -14.86
CA GLU A 57 31.70 -16.36 -14.08
C GLU A 57 31.48 -15.99 -12.62
N LYS A 58 30.62 -15.00 -12.35
CA LYS A 58 30.17 -14.66 -10.99
C LYS A 58 29.55 -15.87 -10.27
N TYR A 59 28.59 -16.55 -10.92
CA TYR A 59 27.87 -17.67 -10.30
C TYR A 59 28.69 -18.95 -10.17
N LYS A 60 29.77 -19.11 -10.93
CA LYS A 60 30.76 -20.17 -10.73
C LYS A 60 31.64 -19.98 -9.50
N GLY A 61 31.56 -18.82 -8.82
CA GLY A 61 32.31 -18.58 -7.59
C GLY A 61 32.03 -19.62 -6.50
N GLU A 62 33.00 -19.84 -5.61
CA GLU A 62 32.95 -20.89 -4.57
C GLU A 62 31.80 -20.72 -3.56
N THR A 63 31.30 -19.50 -3.38
CA THR A 63 30.16 -19.19 -2.51
C THR A 63 28.80 -19.34 -3.19
N SER A 64 28.76 -19.78 -4.45
CA SER A 64 27.54 -19.99 -5.24
C SER A 64 27.57 -21.40 -5.87
N CYS A 65 27.41 -21.54 -7.19
CA CYS A 65 27.41 -22.86 -7.82
C CYS A 65 28.77 -23.56 -7.77
N GLY A 66 29.86 -22.81 -7.59
CA GLY A 66 31.21 -23.37 -7.45
C GLY A 66 31.37 -24.30 -6.25
N LEU A 67 30.50 -24.19 -5.24
CA LEU A 67 30.44 -25.11 -4.09
C LEU A 67 30.28 -26.58 -4.54
N LEU A 68 29.57 -26.82 -5.66
CA LEU A 68 29.37 -28.15 -6.25
C LEU A 68 30.67 -28.82 -6.67
N THR A 69 31.69 -28.04 -7.05
CA THR A 69 32.96 -28.52 -7.61
C THR A 69 34.16 -28.27 -6.70
N GLN A 70 33.95 -27.70 -5.51
CA GLN A 70 35.03 -27.34 -4.61
C GLN A 70 35.75 -28.60 -4.10
N HIS A 71 37.06 -28.68 -4.33
CA HIS A 71 37.86 -29.87 -4.00
C HIS A 71 37.85 -30.18 -2.50
N LEU A 72 37.87 -29.17 -1.64
CA LEU A 72 37.74 -29.32 -0.17
C LEU A 72 36.40 -28.76 0.30
N GLY A 73 35.33 -29.17 -0.38
CA GLY A 73 33.96 -28.73 -0.13
C GLY A 73 33.05 -29.82 0.43
N PRO A 74 31.78 -29.49 0.74
CA PRO A 74 30.85 -30.44 1.35
C PRO A 74 30.51 -31.65 0.47
N PHE A 75 30.77 -31.54 -0.85
CA PHE A 75 30.48 -32.57 -1.85
C PHE A 75 31.71 -33.35 -2.35
N GLU A 76 32.92 -33.12 -1.80
CA GLU A 76 34.18 -33.74 -2.28
C GLU A 76 34.05 -35.25 -2.49
N ARG A 77 33.43 -35.96 -1.54
CA ARG A 77 33.28 -37.42 -1.58
C ARG A 77 32.37 -37.92 -2.71
N CYS A 78 31.53 -37.05 -3.27
CA CYS A 78 30.58 -37.39 -4.30
C CYS A 78 31.16 -37.28 -5.72
N HIS A 79 32.16 -36.41 -5.93
CA HIS A 79 32.69 -36.08 -7.26
C HIS A 79 33.19 -37.29 -8.05
N ALA A 80 33.69 -38.33 -7.36
CA ALA A 80 34.19 -39.54 -7.99
C ALA A 80 33.08 -40.45 -8.55
N THR A 81 31.87 -40.36 -7.99
CA THR A 81 30.71 -41.20 -8.37
C THR A 81 29.74 -40.43 -9.24
N VAL A 82 29.38 -39.20 -8.84
CA VAL A 82 28.43 -38.34 -9.56
C VAL A 82 29.19 -37.13 -10.09
N ASN A 83 29.21 -36.96 -11.41
CA ASN A 83 29.93 -35.86 -12.04
C ASN A 83 29.25 -34.50 -11.77
N PRO A 84 29.89 -33.54 -11.07
CA PRO A 84 29.26 -32.27 -10.71
C PRO A 84 29.07 -31.31 -11.90
N ASN A 85 29.69 -31.56 -13.06
CA ASN A 85 29.75 -30.57 -14.15
C ASN A 85 28.38 -30.23 -14.75
N ILE A 86 27.48 -31.20 -14.88
CA ILE A 86 26.13 -30.92 -15.40
C ILE A 86 25.30 -30.14 -14.39
N TYR A 87 25.41 -30.46 -13.10
CA TYR A 87 24.76 -29.74 -12.00
C TYR A 87 25.30 -28.31 -11.88
N LEU A 88 26.62 -28.11 -12.05
CA LEU A 88 27.21 -26.77 -12.10
C LEU A 88 26.66 -25.95 -13.27
N LYS A 89 26.59 -26.54 -14.48
CA LYS A 89 26.03 -25.84 -15.65
C LYS A 89 24.57 -25.47 -15.46
N ASN A 90 23.77 -26.39 -14.91
CA ASN A 90 22.36 -26.15 -14.64
C ASN A 90 22.20 -25.09 -13.53
N CYS A 91 22.95 -25.20 -12.42
CA CYS A 91 22.94 -24.20 -11.35
C CYS A 91 23.29 -22.80 -11.87
N VAL A 92 24.34 -22.68 -12.69
CA VAL A 92 24.72 -21.39 -13.29
C VAL A 92 23.60 -20.90 -14.20
N TYR A 93 23.06 -21.76 -15.08
CA TYR A 93 21.94 -21.39 -15.95
C TYR A 93 20.72 -20.92 -15.16
N ASP A 94 20.30 -21.67 -14.13
CA ASP A 94 19.18 -21.36 -13.26
C ASP A 94 19.39 -20.03 -12.55
N LEU A 95 20.59 -19.75 -12.03
CA LEU A 95 20.91 -18.44 -11.47
C LEU A 95 20.95 -17.34 -12.53
N CYS A 96 21.40 -17.59 -13.76
CA CYS A 96 21.39 -16.55 -14.78
C CYS A 96 19.98 -16.18 -15.24
N VAL A 97 19.13 -17.18 -15.49
CA VAL A 97 17.75 -16.92 -15.95
C VAL A 97 16.88 -16.35 -14.83
N ASN A 98 17.21 -16.63 -13.57
CA ASN A 98 16.56 -16.06 -12.39
C ASN A 98 17.37 -14.94 -11.72
N ASP A 99 18.31 -14.31 -12.44
CA ASP A 99 19.06 -13.13 -11.98
C ASP A 99 19.72 -13.27 -10.58
N GLY A 100 20.13 -14.49 -10.21
CA GLY A 100 20.83 -14.80 -8.97
C GLY A 100 19.92 -15.08 -7.78
N LEU A 101 18.64 -15.38 -8.00
CA LEU A 101 17.68 -15.73 -6.95
C LEU A 101 18.20 -16.87 -6.06
N HIS A 102 18.38 -16.59 -4.77
CA HIS A 102 19.05 -17.50 -3.83
C HIS A 102 18.32 -18.84 -3.66
N THR A 103 16.98 -18.84 -3.73
CA THR A 103 16.18 -20.07 -3.67
C THR A 103 16.55 -21.04 -4.80
N MET A 104 16.90 -20.54 -5.99
CA MET A 104 17.35 -21.37 -7.12
C MET A 104 18.73 -21.98 -6.85
N LEU A 105 19.64 -21.23 -6.21
CA LEU A 105 20.92 -21.78 -5.73
C LEU A 105 20.65 -22.95 -4.77
N CYS A 106 19.79 -22.75 -3.77
CA CYS A 106 19.48 -23.78 -2.80
C CYS A 106 18.85 -25.04 -3.42
N GLN A 107 17.98 -24.87 -4.41
CA GLN A 107 17.38 -25.99 -5.14
C GLN A 107 18.41 -26.74 -5.99
N ALA A 108 19.29 -26.02 -6.70
CA ALA A 108 20.33 -26.62 -7.52
C ALA A 108 21.38 -27.38 -6.68
N LEU A 109 21.80 -26.81 -5.55
CA LEU A 109 22.70 -27.48 -4.60
C LEU A 109 22.03 -28.71 -3.98
N LYS A 110 20.74 -28.60 -3.60
CA LYS A 110 19.97 -29.72 -3.09
C LYS A 110 19.87 -30.87 -4.10
N ALA A 111 19.60 -30.57 -5.37
CA ALA A 111 19.48 -31.61 -6.40
C ALA A 111 20.76 -32.46 -6.51
N TYR A 112 21.94 -31.84 -6.40
CA TYR A 112 23.20 -32.59 -6.37
C TYR A 112 23.38 -33.37 -5.07
N ALA A 113 23.06 -32.74 -3.92
CA ALA A 113 23.11 -33.41 -2.61
C ALA A 113 22.24 -34.68 -2.59
N ASP A 114 21.03 -34.60 -3.12
CA ASP A 114 20.08 -35.71 -3.18
C ASP A 114 20.62 -36.85 -4.06
N THR A 115 21.15 -36.56 -5.26
CA THR A 115 21.78 -37.59 -6.10
C THR A 115 23.00 -38.24 -5.42
N CYS A 116 23.81 -37.47 -4.69
CA CYS A 116 24.92 -38.04 -3.91
C CYS A 116 24.43 -39.02 -2.83
N GLN A 117 23.34 -38.67 -2.15
CA GLN A 117 22.75 -39.52 -1.10
C GLN A 117 22.08 -40.77 -1.68
N GLU A 118 21.47 -40.69 -2.86
CA GLU A 118 20.94 -41.85 -3.60
C GLU A 118 22.03 -42.89 -3.92
N GLU A 119 23.26 -42.42 -4.21
CA GLU A 119 24.45 -43.27 -4.37
C GLU A 119 25.05 -43.75 -3.03
N GLY A 120 24.40 -43.46 -1.90
CA GLY A 120 24.82 -43.85 -0.56
C GLY A 120 25.99 -43.05 0.01
N ILE A 121 26.28 -41.87 -0.56
CA ILE A 121 27.41 -41.04 -0.16
C ILE A 121 26.96 -40.02 0.88
N THR A 122 27.63 -39.97 2.04
CA THR A 122 27.34 -38.98 3.07
C THR A 122 27.87 -37.60 2.67
N VAL A 123 26.96 -36.63 2.57
CA VAL A 123 27.26 -35.22 2.28
C VAL A 123 27.45 -34.45 3.59
N SER A 124 28.45 -33.57 3.65
CA SER A 124 28.69 -32.71 4.82
C SER A 124 27.70 -31.52 4.87
N ASP A 125 27.71 -30.71 5.93
CA ASP A 125 26.78 -29.57 6.07
C ASP A 125 27.02 -28.49 5.00
N TRP A 126 26.34 -28.62 3.86
CA TRP A 126 26.34 -27.66 2.77
C TRP A 126 25.37 -26.50 3.01
N ARG A 127 24.32 -26.71 3.81
CA ARG A 127 23.25 -25.73 4.04
C ARG A 127 23.74 -24.51 4.80
N THR A 128 24.53 -24.71 5.86
CA THR A 128 25.14 -23.60 6.59
C THR A 128 26.12 -22.82 5.72
N LEU A 129 26.91 -23.52 4.89
CA LEU A 129 27.89 -22.89 3.99
C LEU A 129 27.20 -22.06 2.89
N ALA A 130 26.14 -22.59 2.30
CA ALA A 130 25.37 -21.95 1.23
C ALA A 130 24.27 -21.00 1.74
N HIS A 131 24.11 -20.82 3.06
CA HIS A 131 23.01 -20.03 3.65
C HIS A 131 21.61 -20.51 3.21
N CYS A 132 21.44 -21.83 3.08
CA CYS A 132 20.23 -22.49 2.62
C CYS A 132 19.54 -23.28 3.77
N PRO A 133 19.07 -22.61 4.84
CA PRO A 133 18.51 -23.30 6.00
C PRO A 133 17.26 -24.11 5.61
N LEU A 134 17.13 -25.31 6.17
CA LEU A 134 15.92 -26.12 6.06
C LEU A 134 15.04 -25.85 7.29
N SER A 135 13.82 -25.39 7.08
CA SER A 135 12.85 -25.24 8.17
C SER A 135 12.22 -26.59 8.47
N CYS A 136 12.34 -27.04 9.71
CA CYS A 136 11.79 -28.30 10.17
C CYS A 136 10.48 -28.10 10.98
N PRO A 137 9.53 -29.05 10.90
CA PRO A 137 8.29 -28.98 11.69
C PRO A 137 8.61 -28.97 13.20
N LYS A 138 7.65 -28.48 14.00
CA LYS A 138 7.79 -28.51 15.46
C LYS A 138 8.08 -29.93 15.95
N ASN A 139 8.85 -30.03 17.05
CA ASN A 139 9.27 -31.30 17.65
C ASN A 139 10.11 -32.19 16.72
N SER A 140 10.84 -31.58 15.78
CA SER A 140 11.80 -32.27 14.92
C SER A 140 13.09 -31.49 14.83
N ASN A 141 14.18 -32.19 14.52
CA ASN A 141 15.50 -31.60 14.35
C ASN A 141 16.01 -31.91 12.93
N TYR A 142 16.61 -30.90 12.30
CA TYR A 142 17.29 -31.08 11.03
C TYR A 142 18.50 -32.03 11.20
N THR A 143 18.65 -32.96 10.26
CA THR A 143 19.83 -33.83 10.17
C THR A 143 20.25 -33.99 8.70
N THR A 144 21.55 -33.92 8.44
CA THR A 144 22.12 -34.21 7.11
C THR A 144 22.09 -35.70 6.78
N CYS A 145 21.82 -36.56 7.78
CA CYS A 145 21.83 -38.00 7.64
C CYS A 145 20.83 -38.64 8.63
N GLY A 146 19.55 -38.55 8.30
CA GLY A 146 18.48 -39.20 9.05
C GLY A 146 18.03 -40.51 8.41
N THR A 147 17.13 -41.21 9.10
CA THR A 147 16.50 -42.42 8.57
C THR A 147 15.62 -42.11 7.36
N ALA A 148 15.78 -42.87 6.28
CA ALA A 148 14.83 -42.88 5.15
C ALA A 148 13.45 -43.45 5.53
N CYS A 149 13.36 -44.10 6.70
CA CYS A 149 12.20 -44.79 7.22
C CYS A 149 11.82 -44.19 8.58
N PRO A 150 11.25 -42.98 8.64
CA PRO A 150 10.83 -42.37 9.90
C PRO A 150 9.70 -43.19 10.55
N ALA A 151 9.64 -43.21 11.88
CA ALA A 151 8.50 -43.76 12.59
C ALA A 151 7.24 -42.94 12.25
N THR A 152 6.16 -43.62 11.87
CA THR A 152 4.89 -42.96 11.51
C THR A 152 3.75 -43.51 12.36
N CYS A 153 2.61 -42.82 12.34
CA CYS A 153 1.40 -43.31 13.00
C CYS A 153 0.83 -44.61 12.40
N ASN A 154 1.33 -45.06 11.24
CA ASN A 154 0.97 -46.34 10.64
C ASN A 154 2.21 -47.21 10.36
N ASN A 155 2.93 -47.61 11.42
CA ASN A 155 4.11 -48.47 11.33
C ASN A 155 3.89 -49.80 10.57
N ARG A 156 2.64 -50.27 10.41
CA ARG A 156 2.32 -51.48 9.63
C ARG A 156 2.33 -51.27 8.11
N ALA A 157 2.18 -50.03 7.65
CA ALA A 157 2.28 -49.66 6.24
C ALA A 157 3.74 -49.50 5.79
N MET A 158 4.70 -49.50 6.72
CA MET A 158 6.12 -49.42 6.38
C MET A 158 6.56 -50.69 5.64
N PRO A 159 7.15 -50.57 4.43
CA PRO A 159 7.64 -51.72 3.68
C PRO A 159 8.66 -52.52 4.49
N ALA A 160 8.58 -53.85 4.45
CA ALA A 160 9.55 -54.72 5.12
C ALA A 160 10.99 -54.54 4.58
N ASP A 161 11.11 -54.06 3.35
CA ASP A 161 12.38 -53.81 2.64
C ASP A 161 12.89 -52.37 2.81
N CYS A 162 12.30 -51.56 3.70
CA CYS A 162 12.78 -50.20 3.93
C CYS A 162 14.19 -50.24 4.53
N ASN A 163 15.19 -49.83 3.74
CA ASN A 163 16.58 -49.90 4.14
C ASN A 163 16.91 -48.80 5.16
N ALA A 164 16.76 -49.12 6.45
CA ALA A 164 17.00 -48.19 7.56
C ALA A 164 18.45 -47.67 7.64
N SER A 165 19.39 -48.23 6.87
CA SER A 165 20.77 -47.73 6.79
C SER A 165 20.99 -46.68 5.69
N ALA A 166 19.99 -46.40 4.85
CA ALA A 166 20.08 -45.35 3.84
C ALA A 166 19.99 -43.97 4.52
N CYS A 167 20.99 -43.14 4.25
CA CYS A 167 21.19 -41.82 4.84
C CYS A 167 20.53 -40.76 3.95
N VAL A 168 19.44 -40.15 4.41
CA VAL A 168 18.77 -39.06 3.69
C VAL A 168 18.79 -37.78 4.50
N GLU A 169 18.98 -36.64 3.84
CA GLU A 169 18.78 -35.33 4.45
C GLU A 169 17.30 -35.15 4.80
N THR A 170 16.97 -34.94 6.08
CA THR A 170 15.57 -34.88 6.53
C THR A 170 15.42 -34.12 7.85
N CYS A 171 14.17 -33.88 8.24
CA CYS A 171 13.81 -33.44 9.58
C CYS A 171 13.38 -34.67 10.39
N GLU A 172 14.19 -35.07 11.37
CA GLU A 172 13.92 -36.25 12.18
C GLU A 172 13.10 -35.85 13.42
N CYS A 173 11.98 -36.55 13.65
CA CYS A 173 11.16 -36.33 14.83
C CYS A 173 11.95 -36.61 16.12
N GLN A 174 11.74 -35.78 17.13
CA GLN A 174 12.33 -35.98 18.46
C GLN A 174 11.78 -37.25 19.12
N GLU A 175 12.51 -37.77 20.11
CA GLU A 175 12.12 -38.98 20.83
C GLU A 175 10.71 -38.85 21.45
N GLY A 176 9.85 -39.85 21.23
CA GLY A 176 8.43 -39.83 21.65
C GLY A 176 7.45 -39.24 20.62
N PHE A 177 7.96 -38.69 19.52
CA PHE A 177 7.16 -38.16 18.41
C PHE A 177 7.30 -39.04 17.16
N VAL A 178 6.27 -39.04 16.32
CA VAL A 178 6.23 -39.75 15.04
C VAL A 178 5.75 -38.82 13.93
N PHE A 179 6.17 -39.08 12.71
CA PHE A 179 5.83 -38.26 11.55
C PHE A 179 4.43 -38.60 11.03
N ASP A 180 3.56 -37.60 10.94
CA ASP A 180 2.21 -37.69 10.39
C ASP A 180 1.85 -36.38 9.66
N ALA A 181 1.36 -36.46 8.42
CA ALA A 181 0.92 -35.32 7.63
C ALA A 181 1.85 -34.07 7.61
N ASN A 182 3.17 -34.30 7.46
CA ASN A 182 4.24 -33.28 7.50
C ASN A 182 4.56 -32.65 8.88
N GLU A 183 4.02 -33.20 9.97
CA GLU A 183 4.34 -32.76 11.33
C GLU A 183 4.85 -33.92 12.20
N CYS A 184 5.59 -33.59 13.25
CA CYS A 184 5.98 -34.55 14.28
C CYS A 184 5.03 -34.42 15.47
N ILE A 185 4.11 -35.36 15.57
CA ILE A 185 3.10 -35.41 16.63
C ILE A 185 3.49 -36.46 17.68
N PRO A 186 3.10 -36.28 18.96
CA PRO A 186 3.28 -37.31 19.98
C PRO A 186 2.72 -38.66 19.52
N GLN A 187 3.39 -39.77 19.86
CA GLN A 187 2.93 -41.09 19.44
C GLN A 187 1.53 -41.44 19.98
N ASP A 188 1.16 -40.91 21.14
CA ASP A 188 -0.17 -41.01 21.70
C ASP A 188 -1.19 -40.06 21.06
N GLU A 189 -0.79 -39.22 20.10
CA GLU A 189 -1.69 -38.42 19.27
C GLU A 189 -1.96 -39.06 17.89
N CYS A 190 -1.44 -40.26 17.62
CA CYS A 190 -1.79 -41.01 16.42
C CYS A 190 -3.26 -41.38 16.35
N GLY A 191 -3.90 -41.17 15.20
CA GLY A 191 -5.31 -41.48 15.05
C GLY A 191 -5.61 -42.98 14.88
N CYS A 192 -6.43 -43.33 13.89
CA CYS A 192 -6.95 -44.69 13.74
C CYS A 192 -6.96 -45.14 12.28
N LEU A 193 -6.86 -46.45 12.10
CA LEU A 193 -6.93 -47.07 10.78
C LEU A 193 -8.38 -47.43 10.44
N PHE A 194 -8.88 -46.94 9.31
CA PHE A 194 -10.17 -47.30 8.75
C PHE A 194 -10.01 -47.72 7.29
N GLU A 195 -10.40 -48.95 6.96
CA GLU A 195 -10.28 -49.53 5.61
C GLU A 195 -8.88 -49.37 4.96
N GLY A 196 -7.83 -49.46 5.78
CA GLY A 196 -6.44 -49.35 5.35
C GLY A 196 -5.91 -47.91 5.26
N ARG A 197 -6.75 -46.89 5.48
CA ARG A 197 -6.36 -45.48 5.53
C ARG A 197 -6.19 -45.03 6.97
N LEU A 198 -5.18 -44.18 7.21
CA LEU A 198 -4.96 -43.57 8.50
C LEU A 198 -5.74 -42.25 8.54
N HIS A 199 -6.52 -42.07 9.61
CA HIS A 199 -7.22 -40.82 9.92
C HIS A 199 -6.69 -40.29 11.23
N GLY A 200 -6.48 -38.98 11.32
CA GLY A 200 -6.03 -38.27 12.51
C GLY A 200 -7.01 -38.42 13.68
N LEU A 201 -6.50 -38.19 14.89
CA LEU A 201 -7.27 -38.29 16.13
C LEU A 201 -8.37 -37.22 16.15
N HIS A 202 -9.63 -37.61 16.37
CA HIS A 202 -10.83 -36.75 16.21
C HIS A 202 -11.14 -36.31 14.77
N GLU A 203 -10.40 -36.78 13.75
CA GLU A 203 -10.73 -36.48 12.36
C GLU A 203 -12.12 -37.04 12.03
N GLU A 204 -12.93 -36.22 11.38
CA GLU A 204 -14.21 -36.63 10.81
C GLU A 204 -14.08 -36.83 9.30
N PHE A 205 -14.59 -37.97 8.80
CA PHE A 205 -14.48 -38.32 7.39
C PHE A 205 -15.69 -39.14 6.92
N TRP A 206 -15.87 -39.25 5.60
CA TRP A 206 -16.91 -40.09 5.00
C TRP A 206 -16.43 -41.54 4.91
N GLY A 207 -17.16 -42.46 5.55
CA GLY A 207 -16.86 -43.89 5.60
C GLY A 207 -17.46 -44.71 4.46
N ASP A 208 -18.02 -44.05 3.44
CA ASP A 208 -18.51 -44.64 2.20
C ASP A 208 -18.34 -43.63 1.06
N SER A 209 -18.54 -44.06 -0.19
CA SER A 209 -18.41 -43.21 -1.38
C SER A 209 -19.65 -42.37 -1.70
N THR A 210 -20.72 -42.48 -0.92
CA THR A 210 -22.02 -41.83 -1.16
C THR A 210 -22.36 -40.76 -0.12
N CYS A 211 -21.41 -40.47 0.77
CA CYS A 211 -21.57 -39.57 1.91
C CYS A 211 -22.81 -39.91 2.75
N THR A 212 -23.05 -41.21 2.99
CA THR A 212 -24.17 -41.70 3.82
C THR A 212 -23.76 -42.12 5.23
N LYS A 213 -22.45 -42.18 5.48
CA LYS A 213 -21.85 -42.65 6.73
C LYS A 213 -20.72 -41.71 7.12
N ARG A 214 -20.91 -40.96 8.20
CA ARG A 214 -19.87 -40.09 8.78
C ARG A 214 -19.16 -40.84 9.88
N CYS A 215 -17.84 -40.88 9.83
CA CYS A 215 -16.99 -41.52 10.82
C CYS A 215 -16.16 -40.48 11.55
N VAL A 216 -15.93 -40.69 12.84
CA VAL A 216 -14.97 -39.92 13.63
C VAL A 216 -13.95 -40.86 14.24
N CYS A 217 -12.68 -40.48 14.21
CA CYS A 217 -11.64 -41.23 14.88
C CYS A 217 -11.69 -41.02 16.40
N ASP A 218 -12.22 -41.99 17.15
CA ASP A 218 -12.45 -41.84 18.59
C ASP A 218 -11.15 -41.97 19.40
N ALA A 219 -10.90 -40.98 20.26
CA ALA A 219 -9.66 -40.87 21.02
C ALA A 219 -9.46 -41.98 22.05
N LYS A 220 -10.55 -42.50 22.63
CA LYS A 220 -10.50 -43.52 23.68
C LYS A 220 -10.27 -44.91 23.10
N SER A 221 -11.00 -45.25 22.04
CA SER A 221 -10.98 -46.58 21.43
C SER A 221 -9.95 -46.73 20.32
N ARG A 222 -9.41 -45.61 19.79
CA ARG A 222 -8.51 -45.58 18.62
C ARG A 222 -9.08 -46.31 17.42
N ARG A 223 -10.39 -46.16 17.22
CA ARG A 223 -11.15 -46.74 16.12
C ARG A 223 -12.07 -45.70 15.53
N ALA A 224 -12.34 -45.82 14.24
CA ALA A 224 -13.38 -45.04 13.60
C ALA A 224 -14.75 -45.47 14.12
N ILE A 225 -15.47 -44.53 14.73
CA ILE A 225 -16.86 -44.69 15.13
C ILE A 225 -17.72 -43.98 14.10
N CYS A 226 -18.59 -44.73 13.44
CA CYS A 226 -19.39 -44.20 12.33
C CYS A 226 -20.88 -44.13 12.68
N SER A 227 -21.53 -43.08 12.20
CA SER A 227 -22.97 -42.84 12.29
C SER A 227 -23.54 -42.57 10.89
N SER A 228 -24.85 -42.75 10.74
CA SER A 228 -25.55 -42.34 9.52
C SER A 228 -25.55 -40.82 9.40
N ALA A 229 -25.19 -40.31 8.23
CA ALA A 229 -25.20 -38.88 7.91
C ALA A 229 -25.57 -38.68 6.44
N SER A 230 -25.79 -37.45 6.02
CA SER A 230 -26.04 -37.10 4.62
C SER A 230 -25.59 -35.68 4.36
N CYS A 231 -25.27 -35.35 3.10
CA CYS A 231 -25.09 -33.96 2.68
C CYS A 231 -26.34 -33.13 2.95
N ARG A 232 -26.16 -31.81 3.09
CA ARG A 232 -27.27 -30.87 3.28
C ARG A 232 -28.11 -30.74 2.01
N ALA A 233 -29.29 -30.12 2.13
CA ALA A 233 -30.25 -29.98 1.02
C ALA A 233 -29.65 -29.33 -0.25
N GLU A 234 -28.65 -28.46 -0.09
CA GLU A 234 -27.96 -27.74 -1.17
C GLU A 234 -26.53 -28.21 -1.43
N GLU A 235 -26.17 -29.39 -0.92
CA GLU A 235 -24.89 -30.04 -1.14
C GLU A 235 -25.10 -31.36 -1.88
N GLU A 236 -24.06 -31.81 -2.58
CA GLU A 236 -23.97 -33.13 -3.17
C GLU A 236 -22.63 -33.78 -2.83
N CYS A 237 -22.65 -35.11 -2.69
CA CYS A 237 -21.43 -35.88 -2.47
C CYS A 237 -20.68 -36.01 -3.79
N ARG A 238 -19.50 -35.42 -3.88
CA ARG A 238 -18.61 -35.57 -5.03
C ARG A 238 -17.15 -35.59 -4.60
N VAL A 239 -16.27 -35.90 -5.55
CA VAL A 239 -14.82 -35.83 -5.35
C VAL A 239 -14.31 -34.61 -6.11
N GLU A 240 -13.79 -33.62 -5.38
CA GLU A 240 -13.19 -32.42 -5.94
C GLU A 240 -11.72 -32.38 -5.50
N ASP A 241 -10.78 -32.30 -6.45
CA ASP A 241 -9.33 -32.38 -6.22
C ASP A 241 -8.87 -33.60 -5.40
N GLY A 242 -9.52 -34.76 -5.61
CA GLY A 242 -9.21 -36.00 -4.90
C GLY A 242 -9.75 -36.08 -3.47
N ILE A 243 -10.45 -35.05 -2.99
CA ILE A 243 -11.10 -35.02 -1.68
C ILE A 243 -12.58 -35.34 -1.87
N GLN A 244 -13.09 -36.34 -1.13
CA GLN A 244 -14.51 -36.67 -1.14
C GLN A 244 -15.21 -35.92 0.00
N ASP A 245 -16.15 -35.05 -0.33
CA ASP A 245 -16.95 -34.34 0.65
C ASP A 245 -18.32 -33.92 0.08
N CYS A 246 -19.13 -33.27 0.92
CA CYS A 246 -20.35 -32.62 0.52
C CYS A 246 -20.04 -31.21 0.00
N TYR A 247 -20.09 -31.05 -1.32
CA TYR A 247 -19.81 -29.78 -1.97
C TYR A 247 -21.11 -29.08 -2.39
N PRO A 248 -21.12 -27.74 -2.48
CA PRO A 248 -22.29 -26.99 -2.94
C PRO A 248 -22.72 -27.42 -4.35
N LYS A 249 -24.02 -27.59 -4.56
CA LYS A 249 -24.59 -27.91 -5.88
C LYS A 249 -24.37 -26.79 -6.90
N SER A 250 -24.35 -25.54 -6.44
CA SER A 250 -24.14 -24.36 -7.28
C SER A 250 -23.64 -23.18 -6.47
N TYR A 251 -23.34 -22.08 -7.16
CA TYR A 251 -22.93 -20.80 -6.58
C TYR A 251 -23.83 -19.69 -7.11
N GLY A 252 -24.26 -18.80 -6.22
CA GLY A 252 -24.96 -17.55 -6.56
C GLY A 252 -23.94 -16.43 -6.71
N THR A 253 -24.14 -15.52 -7.66
CA THR A 253 -23.29 -14.33 -7.83
C THR A 253 -24.14 -13.07 -7.82
N CYS A 254 -23.79 -12.10 -6.97
CA CYS A 254 -24.32 -10.74 -7.03
C CYS A 254 -23.23 -9.76 -7.44
N ALA A 255 -23.61 -8.64 -8.02
CA ALA A 255 -22.69 -7.65 -8.55
C ALA A 255 -23.17 -6.21 -8.35
N ALA A 256 -22.23 -5.29 -8.21
CA ALA A 256 -22.43 -3.86 -8.33
C ALA A 256 -21.45 -3.32 -9.38
N VAL A 257 -21.92 -2.42 -10.24
CA VAL A 257 -21.11 -1.79 -11.30
C VAL A 257 -21.34 -0.29 -11.31
N GLY A 258 -20.25 0.48 -11.29
CA GLY A 258 -20.29 1.91 -11.04
C GLY A 258 -20.86 2.21 -9.64
N ALA A 259 -21.46 3.38 -9.46
CA ALA A 259 -22.18 3.74 -8.24
C ALA A 259 -23.70 3.55 -8.33
N THR A 260 -24.19 2.88 -9.38
CA THR A 260 -25.61 2.95 -9.75
C THR A 260 -26.25 1.59 -10.00
N HIS A 261 -25.57 0.62 -10.62
CA HIS A 261 -26.20 -0.63 -11.06
C HIS A 261 -25.93 -1.78 -10.11
N TYR A 262 -27.00 -2.43 -9.65
CA TYR A 262 -26.96 -3.58 -8.76
C TYR A 262 -27.67 -4.78 -9.39
N GLU A 263 -27.08 -5.97 -9.22
CA GLU A 263 -27.65 -7.27 -9.59
C GLU A 263 -27.57 -8.20 -8.38
N SER A 264 -28.72 -8.72 -7.94
CA SER A 264 -28.83 -9.60 -6.78
C SER A 264 -28.46 -11.04 -7.11
N PHE A 265 -28.38 -11.91 -6.10
CA PHE A 265 -28.04 -13.34 -6.31
C PHE A 265 -29.04 -14.09 -7.19
N ASP A 266 -30.31 -13.69 -7.14
CA ASP A 266 -31.39 -14.31 -7.92
C ASP A 266 -31.61 -13.60 -9.27
N GLY A 267 -30.76 -12.61 -9.61
CA GLY A 267 -30.76 -11.89 -10.88
C GLY A 267 -31.67 -10.65 -10.92
N GLY A 268 -32.20 -10.20 -9.78
CA GLY A 268 -32.95 -8.96 -9.69
C GLY A 268 -32.04 -7.75 -9.89
N LYS A 269 -32.49 -6.79 -10.70
CA LYS A 269 -31.69 -5.62 -11.09
C LYS A 269 -32.35 -4.33 -10.62
N PHE A 270 -31.53 -3.40 -10.13
CA PHE A 270 -32.02 -2.09 -9.73
C PHE A 270 -30.94 -1.03 -9.81
N ILE A 271 -31.40 0.23 -9.89
CA ILE A 271 -30.54 1.41 -9.88
C ILE A 271 -30.67 2.08 -8.52
N PHE A 272 -29.53 2.31 -7.85
CA PHE A 272 -29.47 3.01 -6.57
C PHE A 272 -28.19 3.83 -6.49
N GLN A 273 -28.33 5.13 -6.21
CA GLN A 273 -27.25 6.11 -6.34
C GLN A 273 -26.69 6.59 -4.97
N GLY A 274 -26.89 5.82 -3.90
CA GLY A 274 -26.42 6.19 -2.57
C GLY A 274 -24.89 6.20 -2.45
N THR A 275 -24.34 7.11 -1.65
CA THR A 275 -22.88 7.31 -1.43
C THR A 275 -22.41 6.98 -0.01
N CYS A 276 -23.32 6.51 0.83
CA CYS A 276 -22.97 6.07 2.16
C CYS A 276 -22.35 4.66 2.11
N MET A 277 -22.02 4.11 3.27
CA MET A 277 -21.59 2.71 3.39
C MET A 277 -22.80 1.81 3.58
N TYR A 278 -22.95 0.82 2.70
CA TYR A 278 -24.09 -0.09 2.67
C TYR A 278 -23.65 -1.53 2.90
N GLN A 279 -24.52 -2.32 3.52
CA GLN A 279 -24.35 -3.77 3.56
C GLN A 279 -24.72 -4.34 2.19
N PHE A 280 -23.70 -4.76 1.45
CA PHE A 280 -23.91 -5.38 0.15
C PHE A 280 -24.50 -6.78 0.32
N THR A 281 -23.86 -7.61 1.13
CA THR A 281 -24.41 -8.89 1.57
C THR A 281 -23.75 -9.35 2.88
N GLY A 282 -24.39 -10.26 3.60
CA GLY A 282 -23.83 -10.92 4.77
C GLY A 282 -24.77 -11.99 5.31
N LEU A 283 -24.27 -12.80 6.23
CA LEU A 283 -25.08 -13.80 6.92
C LEU A 283 -25.99 -13.13 7.95
N CYS A 284 -27.31 -13.29 7.81
CA CYS A 284 -28.28 -12.61 8.67
C CYS A 284 -29.12 -13.58 9.51
N LYS A 285 -29.27 -14.82 9.04
CA LYS A 285 -29.86 -15.91 9.82
C LYS A 285 -28.77 -16.92 10.14
N LYS A 286 -28.33 -16.95 11.40
CA LYS A 286 -27.35 -17.94 11.84
C LYS A 286 -27.94 -19.34 11.72
N SER A 287 -27.30 -20.18 10.91
CA SER A 287 -27.62 -21.59 10.75
C SER A 287 -26.42 -22.44 11.14
N GLN A 288 -26.68 -23.67 11.58
CA GLN A 288 -25.62 -24.56 12.05
C GLN A 288 -24.69 -24.93 10.88
N GLY A 289 -23.40 -24.62 11.03
CA GLY A 289 -22.36 -24.97 10.07
C GLY A 289 -22.25 -24.04 8.86
N LEU A 290 -22.77 -22.81 8.93
CA LEU A 290 -22.41 -21.71 8.02
C LEU A 290 -21.42 -20.76 8.72
N VAL A 291 -20.44 -20.28 7.96
CA VAL A 291 -19.47 -19.29 8.42
C VAL A 291 -20.07 -17.89 8.32
N ASP A 292 -19.92 -17.10 9.38
CA ASP A 292 -20.37 -15.71 9.43
C ASP A 292 -19.45 -14.80 8.61
N PHE A 293 -20.04 -13.96 7.76
CA PHE A 293 -19.32 -12.98 6.95
C PHE A 293 -20.18 -11.76 6.65
N GLN A 294 -19.53 -10.65 6.33
CA GLN A 294 -20.18 -9.41 5.91
C GLN A 294 -19.34 -8.71 4.83
N VAL A 295 -19.98 -8.31 3.73
CA VAL A 295 -19.39 -7.49 2.66
C VAL A 295 -20.09 -6.13 2.67
N LEU A 296 -19.29 -5.07 2.83
CA LEU A 296 -19.74 -3.69 2.79
C LEU A 296 -19.16 -3.00 1.56
N VAL A 297 -19.95 -2.13 0.95
CA VAL A 297 -19.54 -1.30 -0.19
C VAL A 297 -19.86 0.16 0.10
N GLN A 298 -18.97 1.05 -0.30
CA GLN A 298 -19.18 2.49 -0.25
C GLN A 298 -18.92 3.07 -1.63
N ASN A 299 -19.90 3.76 -2.17
CA ASN A 299 -19.75 4.52 -3.41
C ASN A 299 -19.12 5.89 -3.10
N GLY A 300 -18.31 6.41 -4.02
CA GLY A 300 -17.64 7.71 -3.92
C GLY A 300 -18.62 8.88 -3.93
N HIS A 301 -18.12 10.07 -3.58
CA HIS A 301 -18.95 11.29 -3.51
C HIS A 301 -19.56 11.66 -4.88
N TRP A 302 -20.77 12.21 -4.89
CA TRP A 302 -21.40 12.75 -6.09
C TRP A 302 -20.95 14.19 -6.35
N ASP A 303 -20.32 14.43 -7.50
CA ASP A 303 -20.21 15.74 -8.16
C ASP A 303 -20.99 15.66 -9.49
N ASP A 304 -21.63 16.75 -9.92
CA ASP A 304 -22.52 16.82 -11.10
C ASP A 304 -21.76 16.60 -12.44
N LYS A 305 -20.46 16.30 -12.41
CA LYS A 305 -19.58 16.15 -13.59
C LYS A 305 -18.82 14.83 -13.70
N PHE A 306 -18.76 14.01 -12.66
CA PHE A 306 -17.96 12.77 -12.63
C PHE A 306 -18.79 11.57 -12.19
N LEU A 307 -18.53 10.43 -12.84
CA LEU A 307 -19.20 9.18 -12.49
C LEU A 307 -18.73 8.72 -11.09
N SER A 308 -19.66 8.62 -10.15
CA SER A 308 -19.35 8.04 -8.84
C SER A 308 -18.92 6.58 -9.03
N SER A 309 -17.80 6.21 -8.42
CA SER A 309 -17.17 4.89 -8.51
C SER A 309 -17.15 4.23 -7.12
N ILE A 310 -16.96 2.90 -7.05
CA ILE A 310 -16.95 2.21 -5.75
C ILE A 310 -15.62 2.56 -5.08
N ALA A 311 -15.64 3.31 -3.98
CA ALA A 311 -14.43 3.84 -3.35
C ALA A 311 -13.79 2.87 -2.35
N LEU A 312 -14.62 2.04 -1.69
CA LEU A 312 -14.19 1.13 -0.64
C LEU A 312 -15.04 -0.14 -0.60
N VAL A 313 -14.36 -1.28 -0.55
CA VAL A 313 -14.94 -2.60 -0.26
C VAL A 313 -14.38 -3.11 1.06
N THR A 314 -15.25 -3.55 1.96
CA THR A 314 -14.83 -4.15 3.24
C THR A 314 -15.40 -5.56 3.37
N VAL A 315 -14.52 -6.55 3.52
CA VAL A 315 -14.87 -7.96 3.76
C VAL A 315 -14.51 -8.32 5.21
N LYS A 316 -15.52 -8.69 5.98
CA LYS A 316 -15.35 -9.19 7.36
C LYS A 316 -15.60 -10.69 7.37
N VAL A 317 -14.57 -11.47 7.70
CA VAL A 317 -14.62 -12.94 7.73
C VAL A 317 -13.54 -13.47 8.67
N TYR A 318 -13.80 -14.54 9.44
CA TYR A 318 -12.85 -15.12 10.41
C TYR A 318 -12.16 -14.12 11.35
N SER A 319 -12.92 -13.14 11.85
CA SER A 319 -12.38 -12.05 12.70
C SER A 319 -11.29 -11.20 12.03
N LYS A 320 -11.19 -11.23 10.70
CA LYS A 320 -10.39 -10.31 9.88
C LYS A 320 -11.30 -9.25 9.30
N ASN A 321 -10.81 -8.01 9.30
CA ASN A 321 -11.39 -6.88 8.61
C ASN A 321 -10.49 -6.53 7.43
N ILE A 322 -10.90 -6.93 6.22
CA ILE A 322 -10.16 -6.73 4.98
C ILE A 322 -10.77 -5.53 4.27
N MET A 323 -10.03 -4.43 4.18
CA MET A 323 -10.46 -3.21 3.50
C MET A 323 -9.65 -3.03 2.22
N ILE A 324 -10.37 -2.78 1.13
CA ILE A 324 -9.83 -2.63 -0.21
C ILE A 324 -10.28 -1.27 -0.73
N ARG A 325 -9.32 -0.35 -0.91
CA ARG A 325 -9.57 1.04 -1.30
C ARG A 325 -9.12 1.26 -2.73
N GLN A 326 -9.90 2.05 -3.49
CA GLN A 326 -9.53 2.51 -4.83
C GLN A 326 -8.16 3.20 -4.86
N GLU A 327 -7.82 3.96 -3.82
CA GLU A 327 -6.61 4.79 -3.70
C GLU A 327 -5.29 3.99 -3.63
N HIS A 328 -5.34 2.66 -3.40
CA HIS A 328 -4.15 1.84 -3.18
C HIS A 328 -4.17 0.53 -4.00
N PRO A 329 -4.18 0.57 -5.35
CA PRO A 329 -4.15 -0.65 -6.17
C PRO A 329 -2.96 -1.56 -5.80
N GLY A 330 -3.22 -2.85 -5.66
CA GLY A 330 -2.20 -3.85 -5.31
C GLY A 330 -1.86 -3.98 -3.82
N LYS A 331 -2.44 -3.14 -2.96
CA LYS A 331 -2.33 -3.21 -1.49
C LYS A 331 -3.70 -3.30 -0.83
N ILE A 332 -3.78 -3.99 0.29
CA ILE A 332 -5.02 -4.15 1.06
C ILE A 332 -4.73 -3.85 2.53
N MET A 333 -5.74 -3.45 3.30
CA MET A 333 -5.62 -3.34 4.75
C MET A 333 -6.26 -4.55 5.43
N ILE A 334 -5.51 -5.22 6.30
CA ILE A 334 -6.01 -6.31 7.14
C ILE A 334 -5.86 -5.90 8.60
N ASN A 335 -6.97 -5.74 9.32
CA ASN A 335 -6.98 -5.31 10.73
C ASN A 335 -6.10 -4.06 10.98
N ASP A 336 -6.27 -3.04 10.14
CA ASP A 336 -5.55 -1.75 10.17
C ASP A 336 -4.06 -1.80 9.77
N GLN A 337 -3.58 -2.93 9.25
CA GLN A 337 -2.24 -3.05 8.66
C GLN A 337 -2.34 -3.04 7.14
N LEU A 338 -1.71 -2.05 6.49
CA LEU A 338 -1.57 -2.02 5.04
C LEU A 338 -0.51 -3.05 4.60
N VAL A 339 -0.88 -3.95 3.70
CA VAL A 339 -0.04 -5.07 3.26
C VAL A 339 -0.09 -5.22 1.74
N ASN A 340 1.01 -5.70 1.17
CA ASN A 340 1.07 -5.98 -0.26
C ASN A 340 0.33 -7.28 -0.59
N LEU A 341 -0.26 -7.35 -1.78
CA LEU A 341 -0.71 -8.62 -2.34
C LEU A 341 0.49 -9.46 -2.82
N PRO A 342 0.40 -10.80 -2.70
CA PRO A 342 -0.72 -11.56 -2.14
C PRO A 342 -0.60 -11.79 -0.62
N TYR A 343 -1.72 -12.17 -0.02
CA TYR A 343 -1.83 -12.57 1.39
C TYR A 343 -2.42 -13.98 1.46
N LEU A 344 -1.77 -14.87 2.21
CA LEU A 344 -2.27 -16.23 2.47
C LEU A 344 -2.24 -16.48 3.98
N HIS A 345 -3.41 -16.71 4.57
CA HIS A 345 -3.50 -16.97 6.01
C HIS A 345 -2.85 -18.33 6.38
N ARG A 346 -2.21 -18.45 7.56
CA ARG A 346 -1.52 -19.70 8.01
C ARG A 346 -2.35 -20.96 7.87
N ASP A 347 -3.62 -20.87 8.28
CA ASP A 347 -4.56 -21.99 8.26
C ASP A 347 -5.18 -22.20 6.87
N ARG A 348 -4.73 -21.44 5.85
CA ARG A 348 -5.23 -21.42 4.47
C ARG A 348 -6.72 -21.11 4.31
N LYS A 349 -7.35 -20.57 5.37
CA LYS A 349 -8.77 -20.20 5.39
C LYS A 349 -9.11 -18.98 4.54
N ILE A 350 -8.14 -18.10 4.31
CA ILE A 350 -8.29 -16.88 3.50
C ILE A 350 -7.08 -16.79 2.57
N SER A 351 -7.36 -16.63 1.28
CA SER A 351 -6.38 -16.30 0.24
C SER A 351 -6.80 -14.97 -0.40
N ILE A 352 -5.87 -14.04 -0.57
CA ILE A 352 -6.12 -12.76 -1.22
C ILE A 352 -5.01 -12.50 -2.23
N TYR A 353 -5.38 -12.35 -3.49
CA TYR A 353 -4.41 -12.26 -4.58
C TYR A 353 -4.95 -11.41 -5.72
N ARG A 354 -4.08 -11.10 -6.69
CA ARG A 354 -4.46 -10.40 -7.92
C ARG A 354 -4.93 -11.41 -8.96
N GLY A 355 -6.13 -11.21 -9.51
CA GLY A 355 -6.68 -11.98 -10.62
C GLY A 355 -7.07 -11.06 -11.77
N GLY A 356 -6.27 -11.00 -12.84
CA GLY A 356 -6.43 -10.00 -13.89
C GLY A 356 -6.19 -8.59 -13.35
N GLN A 357 -7.16 -7.68 -13.56
CA GLN A 357 -7.14 -6.35 -12.93
C GLN A 357 -7.72 -6.32 -11.53
N GLU A 358 -8.41 -7.37 -11.10
CA GLU A 358 -9.14 -7.39 -9.84
C GLU A 358 -8.27 -7.90 -8.70
N VAL A 359 -8.61 -7.50 -7.48
CA VAL A 359 -8.27 -8.28 -6.29
C VAL A 359 -9.35 -9.31 -6.03
N VAL A 360 -8.91 -10.53 -5.70
CA VAL A 360 -9.76 -11.68 -5.40
C VAL A 360 -9.52 -12.06 -3.95
N VAL A 361 -10.58 -12.05 -3.14
CA VAL A 361 -10.61 -12.56 -1.76
C VAL A 361 -11.37 -13.89 -1.78
N GLU A 362 -10.70 -14.98 -1.44
CA GLU A 362 -11.30 -16.31 -1.33
C GLU A 362 -11.25 -16.80 0.11
N ALA A 363 -12.35 -17.41 0.56
CA ALA A 363 -12.40 -18.14 1.82
C ALA A 363 -12.65 -19.63 1.57
N ASP A 364 -12.10 -20.47 2.45
CA ASP A 364 -12.19 -21.94 2.40
C ASP A 364 -13.61 -22.52 2.33
N PHE A 365 -14.63 -21.79 2.81
CA PHE A 365 -16.04 -22.20 2.70
C PHE A 365 -16.69 -21.84 1.35
N GLY A 366 -15.95 -21.30 0.39
CA GLY A 366 -16.42 -21.01 -0.97
C GLY A 366 -16.94 -19.58 -1.20
N LEU A 367 -16.70 -18.64 -0.28
CA LEU A 367 -16.93 -17.21 -0.54
C LEU A 367 -15.82 -16.67 -1.44
N THR A 368 -16.21 -16.02 -2.54
CA THR A 368 -15.31 -15.26 -3.41
C THR A 368 -15.80 -13.82 -3.53
N VAL A 369 -14.95 -12.84 -3.23
CA VAL A 369 -15.23 -11.41 -3.44
C VAL A 369 -14.20 -10.86 -4.42
N THR A 370 -14.64 -10.19 -5.48
CA THR A 370 -13.75 -9.50 -6.43
C THR A 370 -14.05 -8.02 -6.48
N TYR A 371 -12.99 -7.22 -6.67
CA TYR A 371 -13.08 -5.79 -6.88
C TYR A 371 -11.99 -5.33 -7.84
N ASP A 372 -12.35 -4.54 -8.84
CA ASP A 372 -11.49 -4.05 -9.92
C ASP A 372 -10.67 -2.79 -9.54
N TRP A 373 -10.71 -2.36 -8.28
CA TRP A 373 -10.13 -1.09 -7.79
C TRP A 373 -10.83 0.17 -8.31
N GLN A 374 -11.95 0.04 -9.01
CA GLN A 374 -12.59 1.17 -9.67
C GLN A 374 -14.10 1.15 -9.46
N SER A 375 -14.80 0.20 -10.04
CA SER A 375 -16.25 0.30 -10.23
C SER A 375 -17.02 -0.99 -10.09
N GLN A 376 -16.38 -2.15 -10.15
CA GLN A 376 -17.04 -3.44 -10.19
C GLN A 376 -16.72 -4.23 -8.94
N VAL A 377 -17.76 -4.60 -8.20
CA VAL A 377 -17.66 -5.58 -7.11
C VAL A 377 -18.51 -6.77 -7.44
N THR A 378 -17.97 -7.98 -7.30
CA THR A 378 -18.75 -9.21 -7.36
C THR A 378 -18.59 -10.02 -6.08
N VAL A 379 -19.68 -10.65 -5.64
CA VAL A 379 -19.65 -11.60 -4.52
C VAL A 379 -20.27 -12.90 -5.01
N SER A 380 -19.55 -14.00 -4.87
CA SER A 380 -20.00 -15.36 -5.15
C SER A 380 -20.08 -16.16 -3.86
N VAL A 381 -21.20 -16.85 -3.64
CA VAL A 381 -21.48 -17.62 -2.43
C VAL A 381 -22.07 -18.99 -2.78
N PRO A 382 -21.79 -20.04 -2.00
CA PRO A 382 -22.39 -21.35 -2.17
C PRO A 382 -23.91 -21.37 -2.03
N SER A 383 -24.59 -22.27 -2.75
CA SER A 383 -26.04 -22.53 -2.62
C SER A 383 -26.49 -22.88 -1.20
N THR A 384 -25.57 -23.35 -0.34
CA THR A 384 -25.84 -23.63 1.09
C THR A 384 -26.20 -22.40 1.92
N TYR A 385 -25.89 -21.20 1.43
CA TYR A 385 -26.28 -19.93 2.06
C TYR A 385 -27.67 -19.44 1.65
N ALA A 386 -28.36 -20.15 0.75
CA ALA A 386 -29.69 -19.77 0.29
C ALA A 386 -30.67 -19.52 1.46
N ASN A 387 -31.49 -18.48 1.36
CA ASN A 387 -32.45 -18.02 2.38
C ASN A 387 -31.86 -17.47 3.70
N THR A 388 -30.53 -17.46 3.86
CA THR A 388 -29.85 -16.99 5.09
C THR A 388 -29.17 -15.63 4.96
N LEU A 389 -28.96 -15.18 3.73
CA LEU A 389 -28.29 -13.93 3.40
C LEU A 389 -29.25 -12.74 3.49
N CYS A 390 -28.69 -11.55 3.67
CA CYS A 390 -29.41 -10.30 3.51
C CYS A 390 -28.47 -9.13 3.17
N GLY A 391 -29.02 -8.10 2.52
CA GLY A 391 -28.30 -6.91 2.07
C GLY A 391 -28.86 -6.43 0.74
N LEU A 392 -28.11 -5.56 0.07
CA LEU A 392 -28.44 -5.10 -1.30
C LEU A 392 -28.45 -6.24 -2.33
N CYS A 393 -27.76 -7.35 -2.08
CA CYS A 393 -27.76 -8.53 -2.94
C CYS A 393 -28.95 -9.48 -2.76
N GLY A 394 -29.97 -9.09 -1.99
CA GLY A 394 -31.15 -9.92 -1.73
C GLY A 394 -30.88 -11.03 -0.71
N ASN A 395 -31.72 -12.06 -0.73
CA ASN A 395 -31.72 -13.15 0.25
C ASN A 395 -31.38 -14.54 -0.32
N TYR A 396 -31.12 -14.62 -1.64
CA TYR A 396 -30.69 -15.81 -2.36
C TYR A 396 -31.65 -16.99 -2.18
N ASN A 397 -32.93 -16.79 -2.52
CA ASN A 397 -33.99 -17.79 -2.35
C ASN A 397 -34.57 -18.28 -3.70
N GLY A 398 -34.07 -17.77 -4.83
CA GLY A 398 -34.55 -18.05 -6.18
C GLY A 398 -35.77 -17.22 -6.61
N ASN A 399 -36.22 -16.25 -5.82
CA ASN A 399 -37.41 -15.44 -6.08
C ASN A 399 -37.08 -13.97 -6.32
N VAL A 400 -36.95 -13.61 -7.60
CA VAL A 400 -36.70 -12.23 -8.06
C VAL A 400 -37.73 -11.19 -7.53
N GLY A 401 -38.91 -11.62 -7.09
CA GLY A 401 -39.95 -10.74 -6.57
C GLY A 401 -39.68 -10.13 -5.20
N ASP A 402 -38.74 -10.65 -4.41
CA ASP A 402 -38.43 -10.15 -3.05
C ASP A 402 -36.98 -9.66 -2.85
N GLU A 403 -36.26 -9.38 -3.93
CA GLU A 403 -34.86 -8.91 -3.86
C GLU A 403 -34.69 -7.60 -3.10
N MET A 404 -35.69 -6.72 -3.16
CA MET A 404 -35.72 -5.45 -2.41
C MET A 404 -36.34 -5.61 -1.01
N MET A 405 -35.97 -6.68 -0.30
CA MET A 405 -36.39 -6.90 1.09
C MET A 405 -35.58 -6.03 2.05
N MET A 406 -36.24 -5.08 2.70
CA MET A 406 -35.62 -4.18 3.67
C MET A 406 -35.22 -4.90 4.97
N LYS A 407 -34.37 -4.27 5.79
CA LYS A 407 -33.96 -4.79 7.11
C LYS A 407 -35.12 -5.21 8.04
N ASN A 408 -36.28 -4.58 7.90
CA ASN A 408 -37.47 -4.89 8.70
C ASN A 408 -38.28 -6.10 8.17
N GLY A 409 -37.83 -6.75 7.09
CA GLY A 409 -38.47 -7.89 6.45
C GLY A 409 -39.59 -7.55 5.46
N GLN A 410 -39.86 -6.26 5.21
CA GLN A 410 -40.85 -5.84 4.21
C GLN A 410 -40.19 -5.66 2.83
N VAL A 411 -40.92 -6.02 1.77
CA VAL A 411 -40.49 -5.82 0.38
C VAL A 411 -40.96 -4.45 -0.09
N THR A 412 -40.07 -3.69 -0.75
CA THR A 412 -40.40 -2.42 -1.40
C THR A 412 -40.14 -2.51 -2.91
N SER A 413 -40.73 -1.61 -3.68
CA SER A 413 -40.39 -1.41 -5.11
C SER A 413 -39.58 -0.13 -5.34
N ASN A 414 -39.26 0.61 -4.28
CA ASN A 414 -38.50 1.87 -4.35
C ASN A 414 -37.03 1.61 -3.97
N PRO A 415 -36.07 1.75 -4.91
CA PRO A 415 -34.65 1.51 -4.65
C PRO A 415 -34.04 2.41 -3.58
N ASP A 416 -34.45 3.68 -3.48
CA ASP A 416 -33.93 4.61 -2.47
C ASP A 416 -34.36 4.18 -1.06
N THR A 417 -35.62 3.75 -0.92
CA THR A 417 -36.15 3.23 0.36
C THR A 417 -35.44 1.94 0.75
N PHE A 418 -35.19 1.06 -0.23
CA PHE A 418 -34.44 -0.18 -0.04
C PHE A 418 -33.00 0.10 0.39
N GLY A 419 -32.28 0.95 -0.34
CA GLY A 419 -30.89 1.32 -0.09
C GLY A 419 -30.70 2.01 1.26
N HIS A 420 -31.59 2.95 1.61
CA HIS A 420 -31.61 3.60 2.93
C HIS A 420 -31.72 2.56 4.06
N SER A 421 -32.58 1.55 3.90
CA SER A 421 -32.73 0.50 4.92
C SER A 421 -31.44 -0.27 5.18
N TRP A 422 -30.55 -0.40 4.18
CA TRP A 422 -29.30 -1.16 4.25
C TRP A 422 -28.06 -0.32 4.57
N LYS A 423 -28.21 0.98 4.87
CA LYS A 423 -27.14 1.84 5.37
C LYS A 423 -26.56 1.31 6.69
N VAL A 424 -25.23 1.36 6.85
CA VAL A 424 -24.52 0.80 8.02
C VAL A 424 -24.02 1.89 8.97
N THR A 425 -23.55 3.03 8.44
CA THR A 425 -23.02 4.14 9.26
C THR A 425 -23.25 5.49 8.60
N ASP A 426 -23.34 6.54 9.42
CA ASP A 426 -23.47 7.94 8.98
C ASP A 426 -22.09 8.49 8.60
N ILE A 427 -21.84 8.59 7.29
CA ILE A 427 -20.65 9.25 6.75
C ILE A 427 -20.98 10.73 6.50
N PRO A 428 -20.27 11.68 7.13
CA PRO A 428 -20.51 13.11 6.89
C PRO A 428 -20.41 13.45 5.40
N GLY A 429 -21.43 14.13 4.86
CA GLY A 429 -21.48 14.51 3.44
C GLY A 429 -22.12 13.47 2.50
N CYS A 430 -22.38 12.23 2.95
CA CYS A 430 -22.98 11.23 2.08
C CYS A 430 -24.46 11.53 1.75
N VAL A 431 -24.83 11.27 0.50
CA VAL A 431 -26.16 11.37 -0.09
C VAL A 431 -26.81 9.98 -0.12
N GLU A 432 -28.06 9.89 0.30
CA GLU A 432 -28.82 8.63 0.42
C GLU A 432 -29.88 8.43 -0.66
N LEU A 433 -30.16 9.45 -1.47
CA LEU A 433 -31.23 9.47 -2.46
C LEU A 433 -30.64 9.63 -3.85
N SER A 434 -31.28 8.99 -4.82
CA SER A 434 -30.98 9.20 -6.23
C SER A 434 -31.24 10.64 -6.64
N LYS A 435 -30.24 11.29 -7.23
CA LYS A 435 -30.27 12.73 -7.56
C LYS A 435 -30.63 12.99 -9.03
N VAL A 436 -30.40 12.03 -9.94
CA VAL A 436 -30.49 12.27 -11.38
C VAL A 436 -31.30 11.17 -12.08
N GLU A 437 -32.36 11.58 -12.78
CA GLU A 437 -33.20 10.71 -13.61
C GLU A 437 -32.92 10.97 -15.11
N CYS A 438 -32.48 9.94 -15.82
CA CYS A 438 -32.49 9.94 -17.29
C CYS A 438 -33.90 9.59 -17.79
N SER A 439 -34.56 10.52 -18.48
CA SER A 439 -35.91 10.28 -18.99
C SER A 439 -35.90 9.21 -20.10
N ALA A 440 -36.85 8.28 -20.06
CA ALA A 440 -36.98 7.22 -21.07
C ALA A 440 -37.14 7.78 -22.50
N ASN A 441 -37.69 8.99 -22.64
CA ASN A 441 -37.82 9.69 -23.92
C ASN A 441 -36.45 10.18 -24.46
N THR A 442 -35.52 10.54 -23.58
CA THR A 442 -34.15 10.94 -23.96
C THR A 442 -33.37 9.76 -24.52
N VAL A 443 -33.47 8.60 -23.86
CA VAL A 443 -32.85 7.33 -24.31
C VAL A 443 -33.44 6.87 -25.66
N ALA A 444 -34.76 7.02 -25.85
CA ALA A 444 -35.44 6.68 -27.11
C ALA A 444 -35.09 7.61 -28.30
N LEU A 445 -34.79 8.89 -28.05
CA LEU A 445 -34.36 9.84 -29.08
C LEU A 445 -32.91 9.61 -29.51
N GLN A 446 -32.02 9.21 -28.58
CA GLN A 446 -30.63 8.82 -28.88
C GLN A 446 -30.52 7.43 -29.53
N HIS A 447 -31.55 6.59 -29.42
CA HIS A 447 -31.68 5.30 -30.11
C HIS A 447 -31.70 5.39 -31.66
N GLN A 448 -31.76 6.58 -32.26
CA GLN A 448 -31.62 6.77 -33.71
C GLN A 448 -30.18 7.11 -34.16
N GLU A 449 -29.25 7.42 -33.23
CA GLU A 449 -27.81 7.65 -33.50
C GLU A 449 -26.92 6.48 -33.00
N VAL A 450 -27.48 5.27 -32.94
CA VAL A 450 -26.94 4.05 -32.29
C VAL A 450 -25.57 3.56 -32.80
N SER A 451 -25.09 4.06 -33.93
CA SER A 451 -23.78 3.70 -34.48
C SER A 451 -22.66 4.68 -34.12
N LYS A 452 -22.96 5.80 -33.45
CA LYS A 452 -21.97 6.84 -33.10
C LYS A 452 -21.64 6.94 -31.61
N THR A 453 -22.36 6.22 -30.75
CA THR A 453 -22.04 6.12 -29.32
C THR A 453 -21.20 4.87 -29.06
N GLY A 454 -20.27 4.93 -28.11
CA GLY A 454 -19.41 3.77 -27.76
C GLY A 454 -20.19 2.54 -27.28
N CYS A 455 -21.43 2.69 -26.83
CA CYS A 455 -22.31 1.57 -26.40
C CYS A 455 -22.71 0.61 -27.53
N GLY A 456 -22.65 1.03 -28.80
CA GLY A 456 -23.05 0.22 -29.96
C GLY A 456 -22.32 -1.13 -30.03
N ILE A 457 -21.05 -1.17 -29.60
CA ILE A 457 -20.19 -2.34 -29.61
C ILE A 457 -20.80 -3.57 -28.91
N ILE A 458 -21.64 -3.36 -27.89
CA ILE A 458 -22.32 -4.44 -27.15
C ILE A 458 -23.30 -5.21 -28.04
N SER A 459 -23.93 -4.53 -29.01
CA SER A 459 -25.01 -5.09 -29.84
C SER A 459 -24.58 -5.43 -31.27
N GLU A 460 -23.32 -5.20 -31.64
CA GLU A 460 -22.80 -5.50 -32.97
C GLU A 460 -22.68 -7.02 -33.21
N VAL A 461 -23.43 -7.53 -34.19
CA VAL A 461 -23.50 -8.97 -34.50
C VAL A 461 -22.15 -9.51 -34.99
N ASP A 462 -21.45 -8.75 -35.83
CA ASP A 462 -20.10 -9.08 -36.33
C ASP A 462 -18.99 -8.42 -35.50
N GLY A 463 -19.32 -7.92 -34.30
CA GLY A 463 -18.41 -7.24 -33.38
C GLY A 463 -17.70 -8.18 -32.40
N PRO A 464 -16.87 -7.63 -31.48
CA PRO A 464 -16.06 -8.44 -30.56
C PRO A 464 -16.89 -9.31 -29.60
N PHE A 465 -18.16 -8.97 -29.37
CA PHE A 465 -19.07 -9.71 -28.49
C PHE A 465 -20.08 -10.60 -29.24
N GLY A 466 -20.03 -10.71 -30.56
CA GLY A 466 -21.05 -11.43 -31.35
C GLY A 466 -21.27 -12.88 -30.90
N ALA A 467 -20.20 -13.59 -30.53
CA ALA A 467 -20.29 -14.96 -30.00
C ALA A 467 -21.04 -15.05 -28.65
N CYS A 468 -21.07 -13.95 -27.88
CA CYS A 468 -21.67 -13.91 -26.55
C CYS A 468 -23.18 -13.67 -26.57
N HIS A 469 -23.73 -13.10 -27.65
CA HIS A 469 -25.16 -12.76 -27.75
C HIS A 469 -26.10 -13.96 -27.54
N ALA A 470 -25.63 -15.18 -27.82
CA ALA A 470 -26.38 -16.42 -27.60
C ALA A 470 -26.38 -16.89 -26.13
N HIS A 471 -25.48 -16.38 -25.30
CA HIS A 471 -25.25 -16.82 -23.92
C HIS A 471 -25.61 -15.76 -22.87
N VAL A 472 -25.39 -14.48 -23.19
CA VAL A 472 -25.64 -13.34 -22.30
C VAL A 472 -26.44 -12.28 -23.04
N ASP A 473 -27.55 -11.85 -22.43
CA ASP A 473 -28.51 -10.88 -22.97
C ASP A 473 -27.88 -9.48 -23.14
N ALA A 474 -27.36 -9.20 -24.35
CA ALA A 474 -26.72 -7.94 -24.72
C ALA A 474 -27.64 -6.72 -24.56
N PHE A 475 -28.95 -6.87 -24.78
CA PHE A 475 -29.88 -5.75 -24.78
C PHE A 475 -29.93 -5.03 -23.43
N LYS A 476 -29.86 -5.78 -22.33
CA LYS A 476 -29.85 -5.21 -20.98
C LYS A 476 -28.59 -4.40 -20.69
N TYR A 477 -27.42 -4.91 -21.08
CA TYR A 477 -26.15 -4.19 -20.90
C TYR A 477 -26.10 -2.95 -21.79
N PHE A 478 -26.61 -3.05 -23.02
CA PHE A 478 -26.77 -1.90 -23.89
C PHE A 478 -27.65 -0.81 -23.28
N GLN A 479 -28.81 -1.17 -22.69
CA GLN A 479 -29.68 -0.21 -22.01
C GLN A 479 -29.00 0.47 -20.81
N ASN A 480 -28.25 -0.29 -19.99
CA ASN A 480 -27.49 0.28 -18.87
C ASN A 480 -26.39 1.23 -19.38
N CYS A 481 -25.68 0.85 -20.45
CA CYS A 481 -24.67 1.68 -21.08
C CYS A 481 -25.27 3.00 -21.60
N MET A 482 -26.44 2.93 -22.25
CA MET A 482 -27.15 4.12 -22.72
C MET A 482 -27.69 4.97 -21.57
N HIS A 483 -28.06 4.36 -20.44
CA HIS A 483 -28.46 5.09 -19.25
C HIS A 483 -27.28 5.88 -18.68
N ASP A 484 -26.11 5.25 -18.54
CA ASP A 484 -24.90 5.91 -18.02
C ASP A 484 -24.37 6.96 -19.00
N PHE A 485 -24.43 6.70 -20.31
CA PHE A 485 -24.17 7.71 -21.33
C PHE A 485 -25.12 8.91 -21.22
N CYS A 486 -26.40 8.68 -20.94
CA CYS A 486 -27.35 9.77 -20.76
C CYS A 486 -27.04 10.60 -19.49
N LEU A 487 -26.59 9.95 -18.42
CA LEU A 487 -26.17 10.64 -17.18
C LEU A 487 -24.85 11.39 -17.39
N PHE A 488 -23.94 10.86 -18.22
CA PHE A 488 -22.57 11.34 -18.42
C PHE A 488 -22.15 11.33 -19.90
N PRO A 489 -22.75 12.18 -20.76
CA PRO A 489 -22.61 12.08 -22.22
C PRO A 489 -21.21 12.37 -22.78
N ASP A 490 -20.33 12.99 -21.98
CA ASP A 490 -18.96 13.37 -22.36
C ASP A 490 -17.87 12.57 -21.61
N GLN A 491 -18.25 11.50 -20.89
CA GLN A 491 -17.32 10.68 -20.09
C GLN A 491 -17.22 9.27 -20.69
N GLU A 492 -16.19 9.02 -21.50
CA GLU A 492 -15.95 7.70 -22.09
C GLU A 492 -15.82 6.60 -21.02
N ASP A 493 -15.15 6.91 -19.90
CA ASP A 493 -14.98 5.99 -18.79
C ASP A 493 -16.31 5.43 -18.27
N ALA A 494 -17.38 6.23 -18.27
CA ALA A 494 -18.70 5.82 -17.77
C ALA A 494 -19.27 4.63 -18.55
N ILE A 495 -19.16 4.66 -19.89
CA ILE A 495 -19.65 3.58 -20.74
C ILE A 495 -18.69 2.38 -20.77
N CYS A 496 -17.38 2.61 -20.62
CA CYS A 496 -16.38 1.56 -20.56
C CYS A 496 -16.63 0.58 -19.40
N LEU A 497 -17.15 1.05 -18.26
CA LEU A 497 -17.47 0.19 -17.11
C LEU A 497 -18.55 -0.85 -17.45
N ILE A 498 -19.59 -0.45 -18.17
CA ILE A 498 -20.68 -1.35 -18.56
C ILE A 498 -20.23 -2.32 -19.66
N ILE A 499 -19.41 -1.85 -20.60
CA ILE A 499 -18.84 -2.73 -21.64
C ILE A 499 -17.91 -3.77 -21.01
N ALA A 500 -17.04 -3.36 -20.07
CA ALA A 500 -16.18 -4.26 -19.31
C ALA A 500 -16.99 -5.29 -18.51
N ARG A 501 -18.11 -4.86 -17.90
CA ARG A 501 -19.02 -5.80 -17.23
C ARG A 501 -19.61 -6.82 -18.21
N TYR A 502 -20.02 -6.39 -19.41
CA TYR A 502 -20.53 -7.32 -20.41
C TYR A 502 -19.45 -8.32 -20.85
N ALA A 503 -18.23 -7.84 -21.09
CA ALA A 503 -17.07 -8.68 -21.37
C ALA A 503 -16.83 -9.73 -20.27
N SER A 504 -16.84 -9.31 -19.01
CA SER A 504 -16.71 -10.18 -17.83
C SER A 504 -17.84 -11.22 -17.76
N ALA A 505 -19.09 -10.83 -18.01
CA ALA A 505 -20.23 -11.75 -18.04
C ALA A 505 -20.11 -12.79 -19.17
N CYS A 506 -19.63 -12.39 -20.34
CA CYS A 506 -19.36 -13.30 -21.46
C CYS A 506 -18.28 -14.33 -21.12
N GLN A 507 -17.17 -13.87 -20.54
CA GLN A 507 -16.07 -14.73 -20.11
C GLN A 507 -16.52 -15.70 -19.00
N ALA A 508 -17.33 -15.23 -18.05
CA ALA A 508 -17.92 -16.08 -17.02
C ALA A 508 -18.87 -17.15 -17.57
N ALA A 509 -19.51 -16.90 -18.72
CA ALA A 509 -20.32 -17.87 -19.45
C ALA A 509 -19.47 -18.85 -20.30
N GLY A 510 -18.14 -18.78 -20.23
CA GLY A 510 -17.22 -19.64 -20.99
C GLY A 510 -17.08 -19.24 -22.47
N VAL A 511 -17.52 -18.03 -22.85
CA VAL A 511 -17.45 -17.55 -24.23
C VAL A 511 -16.14 -16.82 -24.47
N THR A 512 -15.44 -17.16 -25.55
CA THR A 512 -14.28 -16.40 -26.02
C THR A 512 -14.75 -15.13 -26.75
N ILE A 513 -14.29 -13.97 -26.28
CA ILE A 513 -14.63 -12.66 -26.85
C ILE A 513 -13.44 -12.08 -27.64
N GLY A 514 -13.73 -11.26 -28.65
CA GLY A 514 -12.72 -10.54 -29.42
C GLY A 514 -12.17 -9.31 -28.69
N ARG A 515 -11.04 -8.78 -29.16
CA ARG A 515 -10.46 -7.53 -28.63
C ARG A 515 -11.43 -6.36 -28.83
N TRP A 516 -11.87 -5.76 -27.74
CA TRP A 516 -12.81 -4.64 -27.74
C TRP A 516 -12.18 -3.31 -27.27
N ARG A 517 -11.09 -3.38 -26.49
CA ARG A 517 -10.29 -2.21 -26.07
C ARG A 517 -9.23 -1.86 -27.10
N THR A 518 -9.12 -0.57 -27.41
CA THR A 518 -8.10 -0.02 -28.33
C THR A 518 -7.37 1.15 -27.67
N ASP A 519 -6.29 1.64 -28.28
CA ASP A 519 -5.48 2.72 -27.68
C ASP A 519 -6.31 4.03 -27.52
N ASP A 520 -7.29 4.24 -28.40
CA ASP A 520 -8.18 5.40 -28.42
C ASP A 520 -9.59 5.12 -27.85
N PHE A 521 -9.85 3.93 -27.31
CA PHE A 521 -11.17 3.56 -26.77
C PHE A 521 -11.07 2.56 -25.62
N CYS A 522 -11.49 2.98 -24.42
CA CYS A 522 -11.47 2.18 -23.19
C CYS A 522 -10.09 1.55 -22.92
N SER A 523 -9.01 2.29 -23.16
CA SER A 523 -7.65 1.78 -23.01
C SER A 523 -7.32 1.44 -21.56
N ILE A 524 -6.50 0.41 -21.35
CA ILE A 524 -5.99 0.02 -20.04
C ILE A 524 -4.51 0.40 -19.98
N SER A 525 -4.16 1.20 -18.98
CA SER A 525 -2.75 1.48 -18.67
C SER A 525 -2.17 0.33 -17.86
N CYS A 526 -1.09 -0.27 -18.36
CA CYS A 526 -0.39 -1.36 -17.71
C CYS A 526 0.94 -0.88 -17.12
N PRO A 527 1.38 -1.43 -15.97
CA PRO A 527 2.66 -1.05 -15.36
C PRO A 527 3.83 -1.31 -16.32
N ALA A 528 4.97 -0.65 -16.07
CA ALA A 528 6.17 -0.87 -16.86
C ALA A 528 6.52 -2.37 -16.92
N ASN A 529 7.00 -2.83 -18.09
CA ASN A 529 7.30 -4.24 -18.37
C ASN A 529 6.07 -5.16 -18.34
N SER A 530 4.90 -4.65 -18.74
CA SER A 530 3.68 -5.44 -18.90
C SER A 530 2.84 -4.96 -20.08
N HIS A 531 1.90 -5.78 -20.52
CA HIS A 531 0.96 -5.47 -21.59
C HIS A 531 -0.45 -5.95 -21.24
N TYR A 532 -1.45 -5.38 -21.92
CA TYR A 532 -2.85 -5.77 -21.75
C TYR A 532 -3.16 -7.08 -22.48
N GLU A 533 -3.86 -7.98 -21.80
CA GLU A 533 -4.44 -9.19 -22.37
C GLU A 533 -5.93 -9.28 -22.00
N ILE A 534 -6.75 -9.66 -22.99
CA ILE A 534 -8.19 -9.83 -22.77
C ILE A 534 -8.50 -11.06 -21.90
N CYS A 535 -7.59 -12.03 -21.89
CA CYS A 535 -7.76 -13.27 -21.16
C CYS A 535 -6.46 -13.65 -20.45
N THR A 536 -6.26 -13.12 -19.25
CA THR A 536 -5.18 -13.53 -18.38
C THR A 536 -5.48 -14.93 -17.82
N GLN A 537 -4.46 -15.78 -17.72
CA GLN A 537 -4.59 -17.01 -16.91
C GLN A 537 -4.88 -16.60 -15.47
N GLY A 538 -5.76 -17.33 -14.77
CA GLY A 538 -6.16 -17.02 -13.39
C GLY A 538 -5.03 -17.03 -12.36
N CYS A 539 -3.80 -17.38 -12.77
CA CYS A 539 -2.57 -16.94 -12.12
C CYS A 539 -1.68 -16.21 -13.13
N SER A 540 -1.59 -14.89 -13.06
CA SER A 540 -0.40 -14.21 -13.57
C SER A 540 0.77 -14.59 -12.65
N GLN A 541 1.94 -14.95 -13.22
CA GLN A 541 3.12 -15.28 -12.43
C GLN A 541 3.44 -14.08 -11.53
N SER A 542 3.42 -14.31 -10.23
CA SER A 542 3.74 -13.32 -9.22
C SER A 542 4.86 -13.85 -8.34
N CYS A 543 5.52 -12.99 -7.60
CA CYS A 543 6.59 -13.42 -6.72
C CYS A 543 6.15 -14.46 -5.67
N SER A 544 4.85 -14.59 -5.39
CA SER A 544 4.33 -15.64 -4.51
C SER A 544 4.30 -17.03 -5.15
N SER A 545 4.16 -17.14 -6.48
CA SER A 545 4.16 -18.45 -7.14
C SER A 545 5.51 -19.16 -7.03
N ILE A 546 6.58 -18.40 -6.72
CA ILE A 546 7.92 -18.93 -6.40
C ILE A 546 7.90 -19.69 -5.05
N TYR A 547 7.14 -19.21 -4.08
CA TYR A 547 7.12 -19.74 -2.71
C TYR A 547 6.03 -20.80 -2.51
N THR A 548 4.89 -20.65 -3.19
CA THR A 548 3.76 -21.58 -3.12
C THR A 548 3.08 -21.68 -4.48
N PRO A 549 2.88 -22.88 -5.04
CA PRO A 549 2.04 -23.06 -6.22
C PRO A 549 0.63 -22.57 -5.90
N VAL A 550 0.19 -21.50 -6.57
CA VAL A 550 -1.18 -20.99 -6.44
C VAL A 550 -2.08 -21.89 -7.28
N LYS A 551 -3.21 -22.34 -6.72
CA LYS A 551 -4.27 -22.97 -7.51
C LYS A 551 -4.81 -21.94 -8.49
N CYS A 552 -4.58 -22.14 -9.77
CA CYS A 552 -5.02 -21.20 -10.78
C CYS A 552 -6.49 -21.41 -11.07
N SER A 553 -7.26 -20.32 -10.99
CA SER A 553 -8.61 -20.32 -11.50
C SER A 553 -8.54 -20.53 -13.02
N GLU A 554 -9.29 -21.51 -13.54
CA GLU A 554 -9.47 -21.69 -14.99
C GLU A 554 -10.29 -20.54 -15.61
N ARG A 555 -10.84 -19.65 -14.78
CA ARG A 555 -11.67 -18.53 -15.24
C ARG A 555 -10.82 -17.40 -15.81
N CYS A 556 -11.04 -17.15 -17.09
CA CYS A 556 -10.51 -16.03 -17.85
C CYS A 556 -10.90 -14.68 -17.22
N ARG A 557 -9.93 -13.79 -17.00
CA ARG A 557 -10.15 -12.40 -16.56
C ARG A 557 -9.29 -11.46 -17.40
N GLU A 558 -9.84 -10.35 -17.87
CA GLU A 558 -9.05 -9.32 -18.57
C GLU A 558 -8.08 -8.60 -17.61
N GLY A 559 -6.93 -8.17 -18.13
CA GLY A 559 -5.99 -7.35 -17.37
C GLY A 559 -4.56 -7.35 -17.88
N CYS A 560 -3.66 -6.76 -17.09
CA CYS A 560 -2.26 -6.64 -17.44
C CYS A 560 -1.50 -7.92 -17.10
N VAL A 561 -0.63 -8.35 -18.01
CA VAL A 561 0.28 -9.48 -17.87
C VAL A 561 1.71 -8.98 -17.99
N CYS A 562 2.58 -9.39 -17.08
CA CYS A 562 4.00 -9.05 -17.17
C CYS A 562 4.61 -9.61 -18.46
N ASN A 563 5.50 -8.83 -19.07
CA ASN A 563 6.29 -9.27 -20.21
C ASN A 563 7.19 -10.43 -19.79
N GLU A 564 7.72 -11.16 -20.77
CA GLU A 564 8.60 -12.30 -20.53
C GLU A 564 9.78 -11.96 -19.60
N ASN A 565 10.08 -12.86 -18.66
CA ASN A 565 11.08 -12.71 -17.58
C ASN A 565 10.71 -11.74 -16.45
N PHE A 566 9.51 -11.14 -16.48
CA PHE A 566 8.99 -10.34 -15.39
C PHE A 566 7.83 -11.05 -14.69
N VAL A 567 7.70 -10.82 -13.40
CA VAL A 567 6.63 -11.35 -12.55
C VAL A 567 6.06 -10.25 -11.68
N PHE A 568 4.79 -10.37 -11.30
CA PHE A 568 4.15 -9.37 -10.44
C PHE A 568 4.72 -9.41 -9.03
N SER A 569 5.29 -8.30 -8.59
CA SER A 569 5.59 -8.00 -7.19
C SER A 569 4.60 -6.96 -6.69
N SER A 570 3.44 -7.42 -6.22
CA SER A 570 2.27 -6.58 -5.89
C SER A 570 1.69 -5.87 -7.13
N ASP A 571 1.98 -4.60 -7.34
CA ASP A 571 1.49 -3.73 -8.41
C ASP A 571 2.48 -3.52 -9.56
N GLU A 572 3.72 -3.98 -9.42
CA GLU A 572 4.80 -3.80 -10.41
C GLU A 572 5.22 -5.11 -11.06
N CYS A 573 5.61 -5.06 -12.34
CA CYS A 573 6.29 -6.17 -13.00
C CYS A 573 7.80 -6.03 -12.84
N VAL A 574 8.39 -6.93 -12.05
CA VAL A 574 9.81 -6.92 -11.71
C VAL A 574 10.50 -8.19 -12.23
N PRO A 575 11.81 -8.15 -12.53
CA PRO A 575 12.57 -9.37 -12.79
C PRO A 575 12.50 -10.32 -11.59
N MET A 576 12.53 -11.64 -11.82
CA MET A 576 12.40 -12.63 -10.74
C MET A 576 13.41 -12.48 -9.59
N SER A 577 14.64 -11.98 -9.83
CA SER A 577 15.59 -11.68 -8.73
C SER A 577 15.17 -10.57 -7.79
N ARG A 578 14.31 -9.68 -8.28
CA ARG A 578 13.74 -8.58 -7.51
C ARG A 578 12.43 -8.98 -6.86
N CYS A 579 12.12 -10.26 -6.82
CA CYS A 579 11.05 -10.76 -5.98
C CYS A 579 11.35 -10.54 -4.51
N GLY A 580 10.33 -10.06 -3.82
CA GLY A 580 10.34 -9.78 -2.41
C GLY A 580 10.33 -11.04 -1.55
N CYS A 581 10.05 -10.87 -0.27
CA CYS A 581 10.12 -11.89 0.75
C CYS A 581 8.73 -12.20 1.29
N LEU A 582 8.40 -13.48 1.43
CA LEU A 582 7.23 -13.92 2.18
C LEU A 582 7.64 -14.14 3.63
N TYR A 583 7.07 -13.38 4.57
CA TYR A 583 7.38 -13.50 5.99
C TYR A 583 6.11 -13.39 6.84
N GLN A 584 5.85 -14.43 7.65
CA GLN A 584 4.67 -14.49 8.53
C GLN A 584 3.35 -14.12 7.84
N ASP A 585 3.05 -14.75 6.70
CA ASP A 585 1.80 -14.58 5.91
C ASP A 585 1.74 -13.33 5.03
N PHE A 586 2.70 -12.41 5.17
CA PHE A 586 2.74 -11.16 4.44
C PHE A 586 3.85 -11.14 3.40
N TYR A 587 3.56 -10.54 2.25
CA TYR A 587 4.53 -10.29 1.19
C TYR A 587 5.15 -8.89 1.35
N TYR A 588 6.47 -8.82 1.32
CA TYR A 588 7.26 -7.58 1.43
C TYR A 588 8.11 -7.42 0.18
N LYS A 589 8.09 -6.25 -0.46
CA LYS A 589 8.94 -5.96 -1.63
C LYS A 589 10.42 -5.98 -1.23
N VAL A 590 11.31 -6.16 -2.20
CA VAL A 590 12.77 -6.04 -1.96
C VAL A 590 13.10 -4.66 -1.38
N GLU A 591 14.00 -4.62 -0.41
CA GLU A 591 14.41 -3.46 0.41
C GLU A 591 13.34 -2.93 1.38
N GLU A 592 12.12 -3.48 1.36
CA GLU A 592 11.05 -3.09 2.28
C GLU A 592 11.43 -3.44 3.72
N THR A 593 11.29 -2.44 4.60
CA THR A 593 11.49 -2.58 6.04
C THR A 593 10.14 -2.77 6.71
N PHE A 594 10.03 -3.79 7.56
CA PHE A 594 8.79 -4.14 8.25
C PHE A 594 9.05 -4.60 9.68
N PHE A 595 7.99 -4.66 10.48
CA PHE A 595 8.07 -4.92 11.92
C PHE A 595 7.13 -6.07 12.29
N PRO A 596 7.59 -7.33 12.18
CA PRO A 596 6.71 -8.47 12.39
C PRO A 596 6.27 -8.63 13.84
N THR A 597 7.06 -8.11 14.78
CA THR A 597 6.72 -8.03 16.19
C THR A 597 7.01 -6.63 16.72
N LYS A 598 6.51 -6.33 17.92
CA LYS A 598 6.86 -5.09 18.64
C LYS A 598 8.34 -5.05 19.09
N GLN A 599 9.14 -6.06 18.76
CA GLN A 599 10.51 -6.24 19.25
C GLN A 599 11.50 -6.56 18.13
N GLU A 600 11.05 -6.60 16.87
CA GLU A 600 11.88 -6.93 15.73
C GLU A 600 11.60 -5.97 14.58
N LYS A 601 12.68 -5.45 13.99
CA LYS A 601 12.68 -4.75 12.70
C LYS A 601 13.35 -5.66 11.69
N CYS A 602 12.69 -5.91 10.58
CA CYS A 602 13.18 -6.76 9.52
C CYS A 602 13.25 -6.00 8.21
N GLN A 603 14.18 -6.38 7.35
CA GLN A 603 14.26 -5.87 5.99
C GLN A 603 14.31 -7.04 5.02
N CYS A 604 13.49 -6.96 3.96
CA CYS A 604 13.58 -7.89 2.85
C CYS A 604 14.77 -7.53 1.96
N GLN A 605 15.67 -8.47 1.71
CA GLN A 605 16.81 -8.31 0.82
C GLN A 605 16.51 -8.92 -0.55
N ALA A 606 17.27 -8.48 -1.57
CA ALA A 606 17.22 -9.11 -2.89
C ALA A 606 17.52 -10.62 -2.77
N GLY A 607 16.78 -11.44 -3.52
CA GLY A 607 16.88 -12.89 -3.44
C GLY A 607 16.02 -13.56 -2.35
N GLY A 608 15.04 -12.85 -1.77
CA GLY A 608 14.02 -13.42 -0.88
C GLY A 608 14.44 -13.62 0.59
N THR A 609 15.59 -13.07 0.99
CA THR A 609 16.13 -13.24 2.36
C THR A 609 15.63 -12.14 3.28
N VAL A 610 15.16 -12.50 4.47
CA VAL A 610 14.76 -11.54 5.51
C VAL A 610 15.87 -11.40 6.55
N VAL A 611 16.31 -10.17 6.80
CA VAL A 611 17.28 -9.86 7.85
C VAL A 611 16.59 -9.08 8.95
N CYS A 612 16.60 -9.61 10.18
CA CYS A 612 15.95 -9.00 11.33
C CYS A 612 16.95 -8.52 12.39
N GLU A 613 16.67 -7.36 12.97
CA GLU A 613 17.33 -6.79 14.13
C GLU A 613 16.33 -6.64 15.29
N LYS A 614 16.80 -6.88 16.53
CA LYS A 614 15.97 -6.65 17.71
C LYS A 614 15.84 -5.15 17.94
N ILE A 615 14.60 -4.71 18.15
CA ILE A 615 14.26 -3.33 18.50
C ILE A 615 13.55 -3.30 19.85
N SER A 616 13.75 -2.22 20.57
CA SER A 616 13.10 -1.98 21.85
C SER A 616 12.93 -0.49 22.06
N CYS A 617 11.82 -0.08 22.68
CA CYS A 617 11.64 1.31 23.03
C CYS A 617 12.57 1.72 24.19
N PRO A 618 13.11 2.94 24.17
CA PRO A 618 13.85 3.50 25.30
C PRO A 618 13.02 3.41 26.59
N GLY A 619 13.62 2.93 27.68
CA GLY A 619 12.94 2.76 28.97
C GLY A 619 12.00 1.56 29.07
N GLY A 620 11.95 0.67 28.07
CA GLY A 620 11.14 -0.54 28.10
C GLY A 620 9.64 -0.33 27.90
N SER A 621 9.23 0.82 27.36
CA SER A 621 7.83 1.09 26.99
C SER A 621 7.37 0.17 25.86
N GLU A 622 6.06 -0.06 25.75
CA GLU A 622 5.52 -0.81 24.61
C GLU A 622 5.64 0.01 23.32
N GLY A 623 6.10 -0.63 22.23
CA GLY A 623 6.01 -0.08 20.88
C GLY A 623 4.70 -0.46 20.18
N LYS A 624 4.29 0.34 19.21
CA LYS A 624 3.20 0.07 18.26
C LYS A 624 3.68 0.33 16.84
N VAL A 625 3.30 -0.54 15.92
CA VAL A 625 3.50 -0.29 14.49
C VAL A 625 2.37 0.62 14.00
N VAL A 626 2.73 1.90 13.91
CA VAL A 626 2.13 3.06 13.24
C VAL A 626 2.20 3.03 11.71
N ASP A 627 1.26 2.47 10.95
CA ASP A 627 1.33 2.53 9.46
C ASP A 627 2.63 1.94 8.87
N GLY A 628 2.99 0.74 9.29
CA GLY A 628 4.24 0.10 8.86
C GLY A 628 5.50 0.69 9.51
N VAL A 629 5.38 1.70 10.38
CA VAL A 629 6.49 2.32 11.12
C VAL A 629 6.42 1.94 12.60
N PHE A 630 7.50 1.40 13.17
CA PHE A 630 7.59 1.17 14.61
C PHE A 630 7.69 2.50 15.36
N GLN A 631 6.68 2.78 16.17
CA GLN A 631 6.57 3.94 17.03
C GLN A 631 6.53 3.48 18.49
N CYS A 632 7.19 4.20 19.38
CA CYS A 632 7.08 3.91 20.81
C CYS A 632 5.82 4.57 21.38
N LEU A 633 4.95 3.80 22.06
CA LEU A 633 3.62 4.24 22.53
C LEU A 633 3.69 5.14 23.78
N SER A 634 4.85 5.71 24.06
CA SER A 634 5.06 6.76 25.03
C SER A 634 6.29 7.52 24.61
N ALA A 635 6.11 8.47 23.69
CA ALA A 635 6.97 9.63 23.59
C ALA A 635 6.01 10.81 23.53
N THR A 636 5.81 11.50 24.66
CA THR A 636 5.38 12.90 24.61
C THR A 636 6.35 13.61 23.66
N LEU A 637 5.92 13.86 22.43
CA LEU A 637 6.72 14.64 21.48
C LEU A 637 6.95 16.01 22.12
N GLY A 638 8.21 16.43 22.17
CA GLY A 638 8.53 17.79 22.58
C GLY A 638 8.05 18.72 21.47
N SER A 639 7.20 19.69 21.78
CA SER A 639 6.75 20.71 20.83
C SER A 639 7.19 22.09 21.31
N CYS A 640 7.96 22.78 20.48
CA CYS A 640 8.35 24.17 20.68
C CYS A 640 7.64 25.06 19.65
N VAL A 641 7.20 26.24 20.07
CA VAL A 641 6.46 27.18 19.22
C VAL A 641 7.14 28.55 19.24
N ALA A 642 7.28 29.16 18.08
CA ALA A 642 7.55 30.58 17.92
C ALA A 642 6.39 31.19 17.10
N THR A 643 5.66 32.13 17.68
CA THR A 643 4.46 32.70 17.05
C THR A 643 4.33 34.20 17.28
N GLY A 644 3.81 34.89 16.28
CA GLY A 644 3.51 36.32 16.35
C GLY A 644 4.75 37.19 16.44
N ASP A 645 4.58 38.41 16.94
CA ASP A 645 5.68 39.39 17.06
C ASP A 645 6.79 38.91 17.99
N SER A 646 6.42 38.28 19.11
CA SER A 646 7.32 38.09 20.24
C SER A 646 7.10 36.85 21.09
N SER A 647 6.11 36.00 20.81
CA SER A 647 5.72 34.92 21.70
C SER A 647 6.38 33.59 21.38
N TYR A 648 6.81 32.89 22.42
CA TYR A 648 7.52 31.62 22.33
C TYR A 648 7.01 30.65 23.40
N MET A 649 7.16 29.36 23.13
CA MET A 649 6.94 28.27 24.07
C MET A 649 8.04 27.23 23.93
N SER A 650 8.70 26.90 25.05
CA SER A 650 9.71 25.85 25.10
C SER A 650 9.11 24.45 24.92
N PHE A 651 9.97 23.45 24.71
CA PHE A 651 9.57 22.05 24.64
C PHE A 651 8.88 21.54 25.91
N ASP A 652 9.21 22.11 27.08
CA ASP A 652 8.62 21.75 28.38
C ASP A 652 7.38 22.59 28.71
N GLY A 653 6.97 23.49 27.81
CA GLY A 653 5.73 24.28 27.90
C GLY A 653 5.89 25.65 28.58
N MET A 654 7.11 26.11 28.82
CA MET A 654 7.36 27.46 29.36
C MET A 654 7.08 28.51 28.29
N ALA A 655 6.03 29.33 28.51
CA ALA A 655 5.64 30.42 27.63
C ALA A 655 6.32 31.74 28.01
N PHE A 656 6.87 32.46 27.05
CA PHE A 656 7.58 33.72 27.28
C PHE A 656 7.62 34.62 26.03
N ASN A 657 8.03 35.88 26.22
CA ASN A 657 8.09 36.87 25.15
C ASN A 657 9.50 37.46 24.97
N ILE A 658 9.97 37.55 23.72
CA ILE A 658 11.20 38.25 23.30
C ILE A 658 10.85 39.21 22.17
N THR A 659 11.14 40.50 22.36
CA THR A 659 10.72 41.59 21.44
C THR A 659 11.75 41.97 20.37
N GLY A 660 12.91 41.31 20.35
CA GLY A 660 13.97 41.63 19.40
C GLY A 660 13.70 41.11 17.98
N THR A 661 14.29 41.79 16.99
CA THR A 661 14.15 41.47 15.56
C THR A 661 15.46 40.99 14.96
N CYS A 662 16.16 40.12 15.69
CA CYS A 662 17.41 39.50 15.26
C CYS A 662 17.16 38.12 14.64
N SER A 663 18.25 37.48 14.24
CA SER A 663 18.27 36.04 14.00
C SER A 663 18.57 35.29 15.30
N TYR A 664 17.85 34.20 15.54
CA TYR A 664 17.85 33.47 16.79
C TYR A 664 17.89 31.96 16.55
N ILE A 665 18.69 31.26 17.36
CA ILE A 665 18.66 29.79 17.44
C ILE A 665 17.41 29.41 18.24
N LEU A 666 16.40 28.85 17.56
CA LEU A 666 15.25 28.27 18.24
C LEU A 666 15.69 27.03 19.02
N THR A 667 16.37 26.11 18.35
CA THR A 667 16.91 24.93 18.99
C THR A 667 18.08 24.37 18.20
N GLU A 668 19.04 23.81 18.89
CA GLU A 668 20.11 23.02 18.31
C GLU A 668 20.42 21.79 19.17
N THR A 669 21.11 20.81 18.59
CA THR A 669 21.61 19.64 19.32
C THR A 669 22.91 20.01 20.04
N CYS A 670 22.89 19.99 21.37
CA CYS A 670 24.00 20.51 22.20
C CYS A 670 24.76 19.44 22.95
N ALA A 671 24.16 18.25 23.11
CA ALA A 671 24.78 17.13 23.80
C ALA A 671 24.31 15.78 23.21
N GLY A 672 25.19 14.78 23.23
CA GLY A 672 24.86 13.39 22.89
C GLY A 672 25.26 12.97 21.47
N ASP A 673 26.20 12.02 21.38
CA ASP A 673 26.63 11.42 20.10
C ASP A 673 25.63 10.39 19.54
N ASN A 674 24.60 10.05 20.33
CA ASN A 674 23.58 9.05 20.04
C ASN A 674 22.36 9.59 19.30
N VAL A 675 22.28 10.91 19.07
CA VAL A 675 21.19 11.57 18.33
C VAL A 675 21.74 12.24 17.06
N LYS A 676 20.88 12.49 16.07
CA LYS A 676 21.30 13.19 14.85
C LYS A 676 21.40 14.70 15.12
N PRO A 677 22.52 15.35 14.78
CA PRO A 677 22.67 16.79 15.00
C PRO A 677 21.82 17.58 14.01
N PHE A 678 21.20 18.64 14.51
CA PHE A 678 20.52 19.65 13.70
C PHE A 678 20.53 21.02 14.39
N VAL A 679 20.33 22.08 13.60
CA VAL A 679 20.16 23.46 14.07
C VAL A 679 18.92 24.05 13.41
N VAL A 680 18.08 24.75 14.18
CA VAL A 680 16.92 25.51 13.69
C VAL A 680 17.08 26.97 14.09
N GLU A 681 17.18 27.83 13.09
CA GLU A 681 17.35 29.27 13.25
C GLU A 681 16.18 30.02 12.59
N ILE A 682 15.66 31.05 13.26
CA ILE A 682 14.71 31.99 12.67
C ILE A 682 15.32 33.37 12.53
N LYS A 683 15.04 34.03 11.42
CA LYS A 683 15.37 35.45 11.19
C LYS A 683 14.11 36.28 11.26
N LYS A 684 14.05 37.27 12.16
CA LYS A 684 12.91 38.20 12.25
C LYS A 684 13.13 39.47 11.44
N ASP A 685 12.04 39.98 10.85
CA ASP A 685 12.05 41.25 10.10
C ASP A 685 12.26 42.44 11.05
N ALA A 686 13.06 43.43 10.63
CA ALA A 686 13.13 44.71 11.34
C ALA A 686 11.75 45.41 11.36
N ARG A 687 11.37 45.97 12.51
CA ARG A 687 10.08 46.69 12.64
C ARG A 687 10.08 47.93 11.74
N GLN A 688 9.24 47.92 10.71
CA GLN A 688 8.90 49.11 9.93
C GLN A 688 7.63 49.76 10.50
N LYS A 689 7.57 51.11 10.52
CA LYS A 689 6.49 51.96 11.07
C LYS A 689 5.18 51.22 11.43
N ARG A 690 5.01 50.92 12.73
CA ARG A 690 3.82 50.33 13.38
C ARG A 690 3.30 49.00 12.79
N LYS A 691 4.20 48.09 12.39
CA LYS A 691 3.83 46.72 12.00
C LYS A 691 4.47 45.68 12.92
N VAL A 692 3.72 44.61 13.18
CA VAL A 692 4.19 43.39 13.85
C VAL A 692 5.36 42.79 13.06
N SER A 693 6.43 42.40 13.75
CA SER A 693 7.55 41.67 13.15
C SER A 693 7.13 40.24 12.82
N GLY A 694 7.45 39.78 11.61
CA GLY A 694 7.24 38.39 11.19
C GLY A 694 8.56 37.63 11.13
N ILE A 695 8.46 36.33 10.85
CA ILE A 695 9.63 35.48 10.58
C ILE A 695 9.96 35.64 9.10
N HIS A 696 11.05 36.36 8.81
CA HIS A 696 11.56 36.58 7.46
C HIS A 696 12.06 35.30 6.82
N ALA A 697 12.80 34.50 7.57
CA ALA A 697 13.34 33.24 7.12
C ALA A 697 13.46 32.23 8.26
N LEU A 698 13.34 30.96 7.91
CA LEU A 698 13.64 29.81 8.75
C LEU A 698 14.78 29.04 8.08
N SER A 699 15.88 28.86 8.80
CA SER A 699 17.04 28.08 8.36
C SER A 699 17.15 26.80 9.19
N VAL A 700 17.42 25.67 8.53
CA VAL A 700 17.57 24.36 9.15
C VAL A 700 18.85 23.71 8.63
N GLU A 701 19.78 23.42 9.52
CA GLU A 701 20.98 22.66 9.21
C GLU A 701 20.78 21.21 9.64
N VAL A 702 20.83 20.27 8.69
CA VAL A 702 20.64 18.83 8.98
C VAL A 702 21.28 17.98 7.90
N TYR A 703 21.93 16.87 8.28
CA TYR A 703 22.63 15.98 7.35
C TYR A 703 23.68 16.66 6.45
N GLY A 704 24.26 17.79 6.90
CA GLY A 704 25.21 18.58 6.13
C GLY A 704 24.58 19.44 5.04
N LEU A 705 23.25 19.57 5.03
CA LEU A 705 22.48 20.47 4.17
C LEU A 705 22.06 21.71 4.96
N THR A 706 22.08 22.87 4.32
CA THR A 706 21.45 24.10 4.83
C THR A 706 20.18 24.40 4.05
N LEU A 707 19.03 24.28 4.72
CA LEU A 707 17.70 24.51 4.16
C LEU A 707 17.18 25.86 4.61
N THR A 708 16.79 26.74 3.69
CA THR A 708 16.23 28.05 4.03
C THR A 708 14.87 28.25 3.37
N LEU A 709 13.86 28.49 4.21
CA LEU A 709 12.50 28.88 3.81
C LEU A 709 12.32 30.37 4.05
N THR A 710 11.95 31.13 3.02
CA THR A 710 11.80 32.58 3.10
C THR A 710 10.33 32.98 3.05
N ARG A 711 9.95 33.97 3.87
CA ARG A 711 8.62 34.56 3.91
C ARG A 711 8.12 34.93 2.51
N GLY A 712 6.89 34.53 2.22
CA GLY A 712 6.22 34.84 0.94
C GLY A 712 6.72 34.05 -0.28
N LYS A 713 7.81 33.28 -0.19
CA LYS A 713 8.27 32.39 -1.27
C LYS A 713 7.60 31.01 -1.14
N ARG A 714 6.34 30.91 -1.56
CA ARG A 714 5.60 29.64 -1.58
C ARG A 714 6.15 28.68 -2.64
N GLY A 715 6.05 27.38 -2.37
CA GLY A 715 6.42 26.35 -3.34
C GLY A 715 7.90 26.15 -3.59
N ALA A 716 8.77 26.77 -2.77
CA ALA A 716 10.21 26.66 -2.95
C ALA A 716 10.96 26.60 -1.62
N VAL A 717 12.13 25.97 -1.64
CA VAL A 717 13.10 25.91 -0.54
C VAL A 717 14.50 26.13 -1.10
N MET A 718 15.33 26.92 -0.43
CA MET A 718 16.74 27.03 -0.79
C MET A 718 17.51 25.91 -0.09
N VAL A 719 18.29 25.12 -0.84
CA VAL A 719 19.16 24.05 -0.35
C VAL A 719 20.58 24.42 -0.75
N ASP A 720 21.45 24.64 0.23
CA ASP A 720 22.85 25.06 0.02
C ASP A 720 22.97 26.26 -0.95
N SER A 721 22.10 27.25 -0.74
CA SER A 721 21.94 28.47 -1.57
C SER A 721 21.33 28.27 -2.96
N ILE A 722 20.91 27.06 -3.35
CA ILE A 722 20.22 26.80 -4.63
C ILE A 722 18.72 26.67 -4.39
N SER A 723 17.89 27.37 -5.18
CA SER A 723 16.43 27.29 -5.07
C SER A 723 15.91 25.99 -5.69
N HIS A 724 15.08 25.29 -4.94
CA HIS A 724 14.39 24.08 -5.37
C HIS A 724 12.88 24.24 -5.24
N HIS A 725 12.13 23.74 -6.23
CA HIS A 725 10.68 23.64 -6.12
C HIS A 725 10.28 22.53 -5.16
N LEU A 726 9.18 22.74 -4.43
CA LEU A 726 8.58 21.74 -3.55
C LEU A 726 7.65 20.81 -4.34
N PRO A 727 7.56 19.52 -3.97
CA PRO A 727 8.30 18.84 -2.91
C PRO A 727 9.77 18.59 -3.25
N ALA A 728 10.61 18.62 -2.23
CA ALA A 728 12.03 18.28 -2.32
C ALA A 728 12.31 17.04 -1.46
N ILE A 729 12.78 15.98 -2.10
CA ILE A 729 13.22 14.74 -1.46
C ILE A 729 14.75 14.75 -1.45
N LEU A 730 15.34 14.99 -0.28
CA LEU A 730 16.77 15.23 -0.14
C LEU A 730 17.45 14.08 0.63
N SER A 731 18.77 13.96 0.48
CA SER A 731 19.58 12.99 1.23
C SER A 731 19.10 11.53 1.11
N LYS A 732 18.68 11.10 -0.09
CA LYS A 732 18.10 9.76 -0.38
C LYS A 732 16.81 9.49 0.42
N GLY A 733 15.95 10.49 0.56
CA GLY A 733 14.67 10.37 1.25
C GLY A 733 14.72 10.57 2.76
N ARG A 734 15.88 10.91 3.32
CA ARG A 734 16.04 11.18 4.76
C ARG A 734 15.53 12.54 5.19
N VAL A 735 15.38 13.47 4.24
CA VAL A 735 14.76 14.78 4.47
C VAL A 735 13.70 15.01 3.41
N LEU A 736 12.49 15.32 3.85
CA LEU A 736 11.33 15.57 3.01
C LEU A 736 10.86 17.00 3.29
N VAL A 737 10.73 17.80 2.24
CA VAL A 737 10.17 19.15 2.34
C VAL A 737 9.02 19.26 1.36
N HIS A 738 7.83 19.64 1.81
CA HIS A 738 6.67 19.78 0.93
C HIS A 738 5.71 20.87 1.39
N GLN A 739 4.85 21.31 0.47
CA GLN A 739 3.80 22.27 0.75
C GLN A 739 2.74 21.63 1.66
N HIS A 740 2.37 22.33 2.73
CA HIS A 740 1.38 21.84 3.69
C HIS A 740 0.40 22.96 4.08
N GLY A 741 -0.83 22.88 3.56
CA GLY A 741 -1.77 24.01 3.63
C GLY A 741 -1.15 25.27 3.00
N MET A 742 -1.24 26.37 3.72
CA MET A 742 -0.63 27.65 3.32
C MET A 742 0.87 27.77 3.64
N GLY A 743 1.45 26.78 4.33
CA GLY A 743 2.83 26.77 4.80
C GLY A 743 3.66 25.62 4.22
N VAL A 744 4.76 25.30 4.90
CA VAL A 744 5.70 24.23 4.51
C VAL A 744 5.90 23.29 5.70
N LEU A 745 5.98 22.00 5.39
CA LEU A 745 6.36 20.95 6.32
C LEU A 745 7.71 20.36 5.91
N LEU A 746 8.63 20.29 6.88
CA LEU A 746 9.91 19.61 6.78
C LEU A 746 9.92 18.42 7.74
N GLN A 747 10.28 17.24 7.24
CA GLN A 747 10.36 16.01 8.02
C GLN A 747 11.70 15.32 7.79
N THR A 748 12.18 14.63 8.82
CA THR A 748 13.39 13.81 8.77
C THR A 748 13.09 12.36 9.16
N ASP A 749 13.93 11.43 8.70
CA ASP A 749 13.86 10.00 9.03
C ASP A 749 14.03 9.69 10.53
N PHE A 750 14.69 10.57 11.29
CA PHE A 750 14.84 10.42 12.74
C PHE A 750 13.72 11.09 13.56
N GLY A 751 12.72 11.68 12.91
CA GLY A 751 11.50 12.16 13.56
C GLY A 751 11.48 13.65 13.94
N LEU A 752 12.46 14.46 13.54
CA LEU A 752 12.33 15.92 13.59
C LEU A 752 11.30 16.38 12.55
N VAL A 753 10.33 17.18 13.01
CA VAL A 753 9.27 17.76 12.19
C VAL A 753 9.23 19.27 12.43
N ILE A 754 9.33 20.05 11.35
CA ILE A 754 9.27 21.51 11.41
C ILE A 754 8.15 22.01 10.51
N ARG A 755 7.29 22.85 11.08
CA ARG A 755 6.17 23.50 10.38
C ARG A 755 6.41 24.99 10.36
N PHE A 756 6.30 25.60 9.19
CA PHE A 756 6.39 27.05 9.04
C PHE A 756 5.27 27.55 8.14
N ASP A 757 4.47 28.50 8.62
CA ASP A 757 3.39 29.13 7.86
C ASP A 757 3.87 30.11 6.77
N LEU A 758 5.19 30.22 6.56
CA LEU A 758 5.87 31.19 5.70
C LEU A 758 5.55 32.65 6.06
N LEU A 759 5.22 32.91 7.34
CA LEU A 759 4.82 34.24 7.80
C LEU A 759 5.30 34.60 9.22
N HIS A 760 4.80 33.94 10.25
CA HIS A 760 5.12 34.27 11.65
C HIS A 760 4.96 33.13 12.65
N HIS A 761 4.57 31.93 12.22
CA HIS A 761 4.34 30.78 13.11
C HIS A 761 5.22 29.60 12.69
N VAL A 762 6.09 29.18 13.61
CA VAL A 762 6.93 27.99 13.50
C VAL A 762 6.64 27.04 14.65
N THR A 763 6.43 25.77 14.33
CA THR A 763 6.40 24.67 15.31
C THR A 763 7.57 23.73 15.02
N VAL A 764 8.33 23.41 16.05
CA VAL A 764 9.40 22.38 16.00
C VAL A 764 8.97 21.24 16.90
N THR A 765 8.89 20.04 16.34
CA THR A 765 8.52 18.83 17.08
C THR A 765 9.66 17.81 17.02
N VAL A 766 10.05 17.30 18.18
CA VAL A 766 11.16 16.34 18.34
C VAL A 766 10.70 15.09 19.09
N PRO A 767 11.29 13.91 18.78
CA PRO A 767 11.01 12.70 19.54
C PRO A 767 11.69 12.75 20.91
N GLN A 768 11.17 11.97 21.87
CA GLN A 768 11.70 11.89 23.23
C GLN A 768 13.17 11.44 23.29
N SER A 769 13.71 10.81 22.24
CA SER A 769 15.15 10.51 22.17
C SER A 769 16.04 11.77 22.28
N TYR A 770 15.50 12.96 22.02
CA TYR A 770 16.18 14.24 22.20
C TYR A 770 16.01 14.86 23.59
N GLN A 771 15.33 14.19 24.52
CA GLN A 771 15.10 14.70 25.87
C GLN A 771 16.44 14.96 26.59
N GLY A 772 16.68 16.20 27.01
CA GLY A 772 17.93 16.65 27.65
C GLY A 772 19.13 16.82 26.70
N HIS A 773 18.94 16.67 25.39
CA HIS A 773 20.00 16.77 24.36
C HIS A 773 19.97 18.10 23.58
N LEU A 774 18.94 18.91 23.81
CA LEU A 774 18.71 20.16 23.09
C LEU A 774 19.10 21.37 23.92
N CYS A 775 19.34 22.48 23.25
CA CYS A 775 19.39 23.80 23.85
C CYS A 775 18.97 24.86 22.81
N GLY A 776 18.85 26.12 23.21
CA GLY A 776 18.31 27.21 22.39
C GLY A 776 17.13 27.91 23.06
N LEU A 777 16.42 28.77 22.32
CA LEU A 777 15.20 29.42 22.83
C LEU A 777 14.09 28.43 23.21
N CYS A 778 14.08 27.23 22.63
CA CYS A 778 13.12 26.18 22.94
C CYS A 778 13.43 25.42 24.25
N GLY A 779 14.44 25.83 25.01
CA GLY A 779 14.83 25.18 26.26
C GLY A 779 15.64 23.90 26.04
N ASN A 780 15.76 23.09 27.08
CA ASN A 780 16.59 21.88 27.08
C ASN A 780 15.81 20.57 26.94
N TYR A 781 14.47 20.65 26.91
CA TYR A 781 13.56 19.52 26.76
C TYR A 781 13.84 18.42 27.78
N ASN A 782 13.83 18.75 29.08
CA ASN A 782 14.09 17.76 30.14
C ASN A 782 12.83 17.47 30.99
N GLY A 783 11.72 18.17 30.72
CA GLY A 783 10.46 18.11 31.46
C GLY A 783 10.33 19.14 32.58
N GLN A 784 11.25 20.10 32.70
CA GLN A 784 11.27 21.11 33.77
C GLN A 784 11.19 22.52 33.19
N GLN A 785 10.09 23.22 33.46
CA GLN A 785 9.89 24.58 32.92
C GLN A 785 10.78 25.65 33.58
N ASN A 786 11.27 25.38 34.79
CA ASN A 786 11.98 26.37 35.59
C ASN A 786 13.46 26.54 35.21
N ASP A 787 14.02 25.64 34.41
CA ASP A 787 15.38 25.73 33.86
C ASP A 787 15.40 25.90 32.32
N ASP A 788 14.28 26.27 31.70
CA ASP A 788 14.25 26.50 30.25
C ASP A 788 15.03 27.75 29.81
N PHE A 789 15.36 28.66 30.72
CA PHE A 789 16.12 29.88 30.42
C PHE A 789 17.62 29.72 30.64
N LEU A 790 18.19 28.58 30.21
CA LEU A 790 19.63 28.36 30.25
C LEU A 790 20.35 29.14 29.14
N LEU A 791 21.38 29.89 29.54
CA LEU A 791 22.30 30.54 28.62
C LEU A 791 23.22 29.48 27.95
N PRO A 792 23.90 29.80 26.83
CA PRO A 792 24.84 28.87 26.18
C PRO A 792 25.98 28.37 27.10
N ASN A 793 26.28 29.09 28.18
CA ASN A 793 27.26 28.69 29.19
C ASN A 793 26.68 27.82 30.33
N GLY A 794 25.41 27.41 30.24
CA GLY A 794 24.70 26.59 31.23
C GLY A 794 24.19 27.33 32.46
N GLN A 795 24.25 28.66 32.52
CA GLN A 795 23.71 29.44 33.65
C GLN A 795 22.24 29.83 33.42
N GLN A 796 21.44 29.83 34.49
CA GLN A 796 20.05 30.29 34.43
C GLN A 796 19.98 31.81 34.23
N ALA A 797 19.27 32.27 33.20
CA ALA A 797 19.04 33.68 32.96
C ALA A 797 18.02 34.25 33.96
N PRO A 798 18.18 35.53 34.39
CA PRO A 798 17.27 36.16 35.34
C PRO A 798 15.90 36.53 34.73
N ASN A 799 15.80 36.62 33.40
CA ASN A 799 14.55 36.92 32.68
C ASN A 799 14.67 36.57 31.19
N ALA A 800 13.53 36.53 30.50
CA ALA A 800 13.41 36.19 29.08
C ALA A 800 14.19 37.12 28.14
N MET A 801 14.41 38.40 28.50
CA MET A 801 15.16 39.33 27.65
C MET A 801 16.67 39.04 27.66
N VAL A 802 17.22 38.70 28.83
CA VAL A 802 18.62 38.28 28.95
C VAL A 802 18.83 36.92 28.28
N PHE A 803 17.90 35.99 28.49
CA PHE A 803 17.90 34.69 27.82
C PHE A 803 17.86 34.84 26.29
N GLY A 804 16.88 35.57 25.77
CA GLY A 804 16.74 35.84 24.34
C GLY A 804 17.95 36.53 23.73
N SER A 805 18.64 37.35 24.51
CA SER A 805 19.83 38.05 24.03
C SER A 805 21.06 37.15 23.84
N ALA A 806 21.12 36.04 24.55
CA ALA A 806 22.25 35.12 24.51
C ALA A 806 22.16 34.12 23.34
N TRP A 807 20.98 33.91 22.78
CA TRP A 807 20.71 32.96 21.67
C TRP A 807 20.62 33.63 20.29
N LYS A 808 21.22 34.83 20.15
CA LYS A 808 21.30 35.54 18.87
C LYS A 808 22.45 35.02 18.04
N THR A 809 22.26 34.98 16.73
CA THR A 809 23.33 34.78 15.75
C THR A 809 23.89 36.13 15.27
N THR A 810 25.10 36.13 14.70
CA THR A 810 25.81 37.36 14.31
C THR A 810 25.20 38.00 13.06
N ASP A 811 24.22 38.89 13.24
CA ASP A 811 23.70 39.80 12.20
C ASP A 811 24.30 41.21 12.35
N ALA A 812 24.68 41.85 11.23
CA ALA A 812 25.35 43.15 11.21
C ALA A 812 24.46 44.35 11.60
N SER A 813 23.14 44.19 11.68
CA SER A 813 22.19 45.25 12.07
C SER A 813 20.88 44.68 12.62
N CYS A 814 20.81 44.39 13.92
CA CYS A 814 19.55 44.04 14.59
C CYS A 814 19.38 44.82 15.92
N SER A 815 18.13 44.95 16.40
CA SER A 815 17.80 45.68 17.63
C SER A 815 17.19 44.76 18.68
N ASP A 816 17.72 44.85 19.90
CA ASP A 816 17.29 44.08 21.08
C ASP A 816 16.05 44.65 21.77
N SER A 817 15.69 45.87 21.38
CA SER A 817 14.63 46.61 22.00
C SER A 817 13.84 47.37 20.96
N CYS A 818 12.55 47.50 21.22
CA CYS A 818 11.75 48.51 20.60
C CYS A 818 12.12 49.87 21.22
N PRO A 819 12.43 50.92 20.43
CA PRO A 819 12.64 52.25 20.98
C PRO A 819 11.43 52.68 21.81
N LYS A 820 11.67 53.28 22.99
CA LYS A 820 10.61 53.65 23.96
C LYS A 820 9.51 54.55 23.38
N ASP A 821 9.81 55.30 22.32
CA ASP A 821 8.88 56.23 21.65
C ASP A 821 8.10 55.61 20.47
N ASP A 822 8.47 54.38 20.03
CA ASP A 822 7.92 53.75 18.82
C ASP A 822 7.13 52.45 19.09
N CYS A 823 6.99 52.05 20.35
CA CYS A 823 6.18 50.90 20.73
C CYS A 823 4.75 51.31 21.10
N PRO A 824 3.73 50.91 20.31
CA PRO A 824 2.34 51.12 20.68
C PRO A 824 2.04 50.43 22.03
N VAL A 825 1.65 51.20 23.03
CA VAL A 825 1.13 50.65 24.29
C VAL A 825 -0.31 50.23 24.06
N CYS A 826 -0.59 48.94 24.27
CA CYS A 826 -1.96 48.44 24.21
C CYS A 826 -2.75 48.88 25.44
N THR A 827 -3.67 49.84 25.29
CA THR A 827 -4.51 50.29 26.40
C THR A 827 -5.50 49.19 26.82
N GLU A 828 -5.88 49.17 28.09
CA GLU A 828 -6.80 48.15 28.62
C GLU A 828 -8.17 48.21 27.93
N GLU A 829 -8.63 49.40 27.52
CA GLU A 829 -9.89 49.56 26.79
C GLU A 829 -9.85 48.85 25.44
N LYS A 830 -8.71 48.91 24.73
CA LYS A 830 -8.52 48.18 23.47
C LYS A 830 -8.48 46.68 23.71
N LYS A 831 -7.76 46.21 24.75
CA LYS A 831 -7.70 44.78 25.10
C LYS A 831 -9.09 44.19 25.33
N VAL A 832 -9.94 44.87 26.10
CA VAL A 832 -11.32 44.41 26.38
C VAL A 832 -12.14 44.23 25.09
N VAL A 833 -11.92 45.06 24.07
CA VAL A 833 -12.56 44.91 22.76
C VAL A 833 -11.99 43.70 22.02
N LEU A 834 -10.67 43.55 21.97
CA LEU A 834 -9.99 42.47 21.24
C LEU A 834 -10.18 41.09 21.88
N GLN A 835 -10.58 41.03 23.15
CA GLN A 835 -10.94 39.78 23.85
C GLN A 835 -12.30 39.22 23.44
N LYS A 836 -13.12 39.96 22.67
CA LYS A 836 -14.44 39.49 22.26
C LYS A 836 -14.34 38.36 21.20
N PRO A 837 -15.37 37.50 21.06
CA PRO A 837 -15.36 36.39 20.10
C PRO A 837 -15.23 36.77 18.62
N ASN A 838 -15.49 38.02 18.26
CA ASN A 838 -15.28 38.55 16.90
C ASN A 838 -13.83 39.05 16.67
N TYR A 839 -12.92 38.78 17.60
CA TYR A 839 -11.49 39.06 17.54
C TYR A 839 -10.74 37.84 18.11
N CYS A 840 -9.79 38.02 19.02
CA CYS A 840 -8.99 36.94 19.58
C CYS A 840 -9.79 36.00 20.50
N GLY A 841 -10.94 36.46 21.02
CA GLY A 841 -11.78 35.65 21.91
C GLY A 841 -12.28 34.34 21.31
N ILE A 842 -12.33 34.24 19.98
CA ILE A 842 -12.74 33.01 19.28
C ILE A 842 -11.91 31.78 19.67
N LEU A 843 -10.63 31.99 20.01
CA LEU A 843 -9.68 30.92 20.35
C LEU A 843 -10.04 30.21 21.66
N THR A 844 -10.76 30.86 22.56
CA THR A 844 -11.04 30.37 23.92
C THR A 844 -12.52 30.09 24.17
N VAL A 845 -13.39 30.19 23.17
CA VAL A 845 -14.85 29.95 23.35
C VAL A 845 -15.10 28.46 23.60
N PRO A 846 -15.66 28.05 24.76
CA PRO A 846 -15.80 26.62 25.12
C PRO A 846 -16.73 25.79 24.22
N LYS A 847 -17.53 26.44 23.37
CA LYS A 847 -18.41 25.84 22.35
C LYS A 847 -18.24 26.56 21.02
N GLY A 848 -16.97 26.88 20.70
CA GLY A 848 -16.58 27.53 19.47
C GLY A 848 -15.88 26.55 18.53
N PRO A 849 -15.37 27.01 17.38
CA PRO A 849 -14.84 26.13 16.34
C PRO A 849 -13.58 25.33 16.73
N PHE A 850 -12.95 25.68 17.86
CA PHE A 850 -11.75 25.03 18.38
C PHE A 850 -11.99 24.27 19.70
N ASP A 851 -13.24 24.04 20.11
CA ASP A 851 -13.54 23.41 21.41
C ASP A 851 -12.92 21.99 21.53
N SER A 852 -12.93 21.23 20.43
CA SER A 852 -12.33 19.91 20.29
C SER A 852 -10.82 19.93 20.50
N CYS A 853 -10.17 21.09 20.38
CA CYS A 853 -8.71 21.24 20.50
C CYS A 853 -8.26 21.67 21.90
N HIS A 854 -9.11 22.34 22.69
CA HIS A 854 -8.73 22.98 23.96
C HIS A 854 -8.08 22.03 24.97
N HIS A 855 -8.46 20.76 24.95
CA HIS A 855 -7.93 19.74 25.86
C HIS A 855 -6.56 19.17 25.42
N LEU A 856 -6.18 19.36 24.15
CA LEU A 856 -4.91 18.91 23.59
C LEU A 856 -3.90 20.05 23.51
N ILE A 857 -4.33 21.20 22.98
CA ILE A 857 -3.50 22.41 22.84
C ILE A 857 -4.13 23.55 23.62
N ASN A 858 -3.46 24.01 24.67
CA ASN A 858 -3.93 25.12 25.48
C ASN A 858 -3.92 26.43 24.67
N PRO A 859 -5.07 27.11 24.48
CA PRO A 859 -5.15 28.32 23.66
C PRO A 859 -4.47 29.54 24.29
N ALA A 860 -4.02 29.49 25.55
CA ALA A 860 -3.54 30.65 26.29
C ALA A 860 -2.40 31.42 25.59
N LEU A 861 -1.38 30.72 25.08
CA LEU A 861 -0.26 31.34 24.36
C LEU A 861 -0.75 32.07 23.10
N TYR A 862 -1.51 31.36 22.26
CA TYR A 862 -2.04 31.89 21.00
C TYR A 862 -2.99 33.07 21.22
N PHE A 863 -3.82 33.00 22.27
CA PHE A 863 -4.71 34.07 22.66
C PHE A 863 -3.95 35.33 23.07
N GLN A 864 -2.92 35.20 23.91
CA GLN A 864 -2.09 36.34 24.32
C GLN A 864 -1.29 36.93 23.16
N ALA A 865 -0.73 36.08 22.29
CA ALA A 865 -0.04 36.51 21.07
C ALA A 865 -0.99 37.30 20.14
N CYS A 866 -2.19 36.76 19.90
CA CYS A 866 -3.22 37.44 19.10
C CYS A 866 -3.57 38.82 19.67
N LEU A 867 -3.82 38.92 20.99
CA LEU A 867 -4.16 40.20 21.63
C LEU A 867 -3.05 41.22 21.49
N HIS A 868 -1.80 40.79 21.69
CA HIS A 868 -0.63 41.65 21.57
C HIS A 868 -0.47 42.17 20.14
N ASP A 869 -0.44 41.26 19.17
CA ASP A 869 -0.12 41.56 17.77
C ASP A 869 -1.22 42.37 17.10
N LEU A 870 -2.48 42.02 17.35
CA LEU A 870 -3.62 42.78 16.85
C LEU A 870 -3.67 44.20 17.43
N CYS A 871 -3.20 44.37 18.67
CA CYS A 871 -3.12 45.69 19.28
C CYS A 871 -2.00 46.54 18.69
N LEU A 872 -0.83 45.95 18.42
CA LEU A 872 0.27 46.60 17.72
C LEU A 872 -0.11 46.98 16.27
N ALA A 873 -0.92 46.14 15.63
CA ALA A 873 -1.45 46.37 14.29
C ALA A 873 -2.69 47.27 14.26
N GLU A 874 -3.02 47.94 15.37
CA GLU A 874 -4.16 48.86 15.48
C GLU A 874 -5.52 48.26 15.05
N GLY A 875 -5.69 46.94 15.23
CA GLY A 875 -6.92 46.22 14.87
C GLY A 875 -6.96 45.70 13.43
N ASP A 876 -5.83 45.65 12.71
CA ASP A 876 -5.76 45.09 11.35
C ASP A 876 -6.31 43.66 11.31
N THR A 877 -7.37 43.47 10.53
CA THR A 877 -8.05 42.19 10.38
C THR A 877 -7.14 41.12 9.77
N HIS A 878 -6.14 41.47 8.94
CA HIS A 878 -5.20 40.48 8.40
C HIS A 878 -4.37 39.85 9.51
N VAL A 879 -3.90 40.65 10.48
CA VAL A 879 -3.11 40.17 11.63
C VAL A 879 -3.98 39.29 12.54
N LEU A 880 -5.24 39.67 12.75
CA LEU A 880 -6.21 38.82 13.46
C LEU A 880 -6.34 37.45 12.79
N CYS A 881 -6.55 37.41 11.47
CA CYS A 881 -6.78 36.17 10.75
C CYS A 881 -5.54 35.25 10.75
N GLN A 882 -4.35 35.83 10.63
CA GLN A 882 -3.09 35.08 10.69
C GLN A 882 -2.86 34.50 12.11
N SER A 883 -3.19 35.27 13.14
CA SER A 883 -3.14 34.80 14.53
C SER A 883 -4.10 33.65 14.80
N ILE A 884 -5.33 33.71 14.27
CA ILE A 884 -6.31 32.62 14.42
C ILE A 884 -5.85 31.38 13.64
N GLN A 885 -5.35 31.57 12.42
CA GLN A 885 -4.85 30.49 11.57
C GLN A 885 -3.70 29.72 12.24
N SER A 886 -2.85 30.39 13.03
CA SER A 886 -1.76 29.73 13.76
C SER A 886 -2.29 28.70 14.77
N TYR A 887 -3.36 29.03 15.51
CA TYR A 887 -3.97 28.08 16.44
C TYR A 887 -4.74 26.98 15.70
N ALA A 888 -5.45 27.33 14.62
CA ALA A 888 -6.11 26.37 13.76
C ALA A 888 -5.13 25.31 13.22
N ALA A 889 -3.97 25.75 12.71
CA ALA A 889 -2.92 24.86 12.24
C ALA A 889 -2.39 23.96 13.37
N ALA A 890 -2.08 24.51 14.54
CA ALA A 890 -1.62 23.73 15.69
C ALA A 890 -2.64 22.64 16.11
N CYS A 891 -3.94 22.93 16.04
CA CYS A 891 -4.99 21.96 16.30
C CYS A 891 -5.04 20.85 15.25
N GLN A 892 -4.96 21.21 13.97
CA GLN A 892 -4.95 20.25 12.86
C GLN A 892 -3.71 19.35 12.89
N ASP A 893 -2.57 19.90 13.26
CA ASP A 893 -1.31 19.17 13.45
C ASP A 893 -1.39 18.15 14.59
N ALA A 894 -2.18 18.45 15.63
CA ALA A 894 -2.50 17.52 16.71
C ALA A 894 -3.52 16.44 16.30
N GLY A 895 -3.94 16.41 15.02
CA GLY A 895 -4.92 15.45 14.49
C GLY A 895 -6.37 15.79 14.83
N VAL A 896 -6.65 17.02 15.27
CA VAL A 896 -8.00 17.44 15.65
C VAL A 896 -8.77 17.93 14.44
N VAL A 897 -9.98 17.40 14.27
CA VAL A 897 -10.95 17.97 13.32
C VAL A 897 -11.60 19.20 13.96
N ILE A 898 -11.33 20.36 13.38
CA ILE A 898 -11.86 21.66 13.83
C ILE A 898 -13.07 22.08 12.97
N GLU A 899 -13.99 22.85 13.54
CA GLU A 899 -15.11 23.39 12.77
C GLU A 899 -14.71 24.62 11.94
N ALA A 900 -15.54 24.97 10.95
CA ALA A 900 -15.29 26.14 10.10
C ALA A 900 -15.32 27.45 10.89
N TRP A 901 -14.15 28.10 10.98
CA TRP A 901 -13.97 29.38 11.67
C TRP A 901 -13.97 30.58 10.71
N ARG A 902 -13.60 30.40 9.44
CA ARG A 902 -13.67 31.44 8.40
C ARG A 902 -15.08 31.58 7.83
N ARG A 903 -15.45 32.81 7.49
CA ARG A 903 -16.72 33.16 6.83
C ARG A 903 -16.47 34.28 5.81
N PRO A 904 -17.33 34.48 4.79
CA PRO A 904 -17.14 35.57 3.83
C PRO A 904 -16.97 36.97 4.47
N SER A 905 -17.59 37.20 5.62
CA SER A 905 -17.49 38.45 6.39
C SER A 905 -16.42 38.43 7.50
N PHE A 906 -15.75 37.30 7.75
CA PHE A 906 -14.81 37.11 8.84
C PHE A 906 -13.63 36.23 8.41
N CYS A 907 -12.49 36.87 8.20
CA CYS A 907 -11.26 36.23 7.73
C CYS A 907 -11.39 35.46 6.40
N PRO A 908 -11.93 36.07 5.34
CA PRO A 908 -11.97 35.43 4.03
C PRO A 908 -10.55 35.11 3.54
N LEU A 909 -10.38 33.97 2.88
CA LEU A 909 -9.13 33.54 2.28
C LEU A 909 -9.30 33.51 0.77
N SER A 910 -8.45 34.24 0.05
CA SER A 910 -8.45 34.26 -1.42
C SER A 910 -7.52 33.19 -1.96
N CYS A 911 -8.04 32.35 -2.85
CA CYS A 911 -7.29 31.28 -3.49
C CYS A 911 -6.85 31.66 -4.92
N PRO A 912 -5.72 31.12 -5.40
CA PRO A 912 -5.30 31.25 -6.80
C PRO A 912 -6.39 30.82 -7.78
N ALA A 913 -6.25 31.19 -9.06
CA ALA A 913 -7.14 30.70 -10.10
C ALA A 913 -7.15 29.16 -10.13
N ASN A 914 -8.32 28.59 -10.38
CA ASN A 914 -8.55 27.13 -10.41
C ASN A 914 -8.27 26.45 -9.05
N SER A 915 -8.59 27.14 -7.96
CA SER A 915 -8.53 26.56 -6.61
C SER A 915 -9.55 27.21 -5.68
N ASN A 916 -10.01 26.45 -4.70
CA ASN A 916 -10.99 26.89 -3.71
C ASN A 916 -10.50 26.65 -2.28
N TYR A 917 -11.00 27.45 -1.35
CA TYR A 917 -10.65 27.33 0.06
C TYR A 917 -11.15 26.01 0.63
N SER A 918 -10.28 25.29 1.33
CA SER A 918 -10.60 24.10 2.11
C SER A 918 -9.93 24.18 3.49
N LEU A 919 -10.65 23.73 4.51
CA LEU A 919 -10.08 23.50 5.84
C LEU A 919 -9.10 22.32 5.84
N CYS A 920 -9.15 21.45 4.84
CA CYS A 920 -8.44 20.19 4.80
C CYS A 920 -7.95 19.96 3.37
N THR A 921 -6.77 20.49 3.05
CA THR A 921 -6.13 20.34 1.73
C THR A 921 -5.18 19.15 1.68
N SER A 922 -4.97 18.58 0.49
CA SER A 922 -4.04 17.47 0.25
C SER A 922 -3.05 17.77 -0.90
N PHE A 923 -2.17 18.76 -0.71
CA PHE A 923 -1.18 19.14 -1.73
C PHE A 923 -0.07 18.11 -1.96
N CYS A 924 0.19 17.25 -0.98
CA CYS A 924 1.29 16.29 -1.08
C CYS A 924 1.01 15.19 -2.11
N VAL A 925 -0.25 14.72 -2.18
CA VAL A 925 -0.69 13.70 -3.14
C VAL A 925 -1.14 14.35 -4.46
N ASN A 926 -1.87 15.48 -4.39
CA ASN A 926 -2.47 16.15 -5.56
C ASN A 926 -1.56 17.26 -6.13
N SER A 927 -0.30 16.94 -6.41
CA SER A 927 0.67 17.84 -7.05
C SER A 927 1.20 17.27 -8.36
N CYS A 928 1.81 18.11 -9.21
CA CYS A 928 2.49 17.69 -10.44
C CYS A 928 3.54 16.60 -10.25
N THR A 929 3.99 16.44 -9.01
CA THR A 929 5.07 15.56 -8.59
C THR A 929 4.61 14.42 -7.70
N GLY A 930 3.30 14.37 -7.37
CA GLY A 930 2.71 13.65 -6.23
C GLY A 930 3.58 12.50 -5.73
N LEU A 931 4.00 12.54 -4.46
CA LEU A 931 4.97 11.56 -3.94
C LEU A 931 4.53 10.15 -4.34
N GLU A 932 5.35 9.44 -5.13
CA GLU A 932 5.07 8.07 -5.62
C GLU A 932 4.65 7.12 -4.48
N ASP A 933 5.08 7.46 -3.26
CA ASP A 933 4.65 6.86 -2.01
C ASP A 933 3.82 7.85 -1.17
N ALA A 934 2.48 7.76 -1.30
CA ALA A 934 1.54 8.55 -0.52
C ALA A 934 1.68 8.35 1.01
N SER A 935 2.35 7.29 1.48
CA SER A 935 2.62 7.10 2.91
C SER A 935 3.63 8.10 3.48
N LYS A 936 4.43 8.74 2.62
CA LYS A 936 5.35 9.82 2.97
C LYS A 936 4.67 11.19 3.07
N CYS A 937 3.38 11.27 2.72
CA CYS A 937 2.59 12.47 2.92
C CYS A 937 2.06 12.59 4.35
N PRO A 938 1.85 13.82 4.86
CA PRO A 938 1.25 14.02 6.16
C PRO A 938 -0.18 13.49 6.17
N LYS A 939 -0.50 12.68 7.17
CA LYS A 939 -1.86 12.17 7.42
C LYS A 939 -2.79 13.24 8.00
N THR A 940 -2.21 14.24 8.67
CA THR A 940 -2.92 15.44 9.11
C THR A 940 -3.15 16.33 7.90
N CYS A 941 -4.35 16.82 7.67
CA CYS A 941 -4.56 17.85 6.66
C CYS A 941 -4.37 19.25 7.26
N ALA A 942 -4.16 20.25 6.39
CA ALA A 942 -4.05 21.64 6.81
C ALA A 942 -4.96 22.55 5.97
N GLU A 943 -5.39 23.65 6.59
CA GLU A 943 -6.13 24.72 5.95
C GLU A 943 -5.34 25.34 4.78
N GLY A 944 -5.99 25.49 3.62
CA GLY A 944 -5.37 26.03 2.41
C GLY A 944 -6.31 26.19 1.22
N CYS A 945 -5.72 26.26 0.02
CA CYS A 945 -6.44 26.40 -1.25
C CYS A 945 -6.33 25.13 -2.10
N ASP A 946 -7.31 24.24 -2.00
CA ASP A 946 -7.31 22.99 -2.76
C ASP A 946 -7.52 23.27 -4.25
N CYS A 947 -6.81 22.55 -5.12
CA CYS A 947 -6.98 22.74 -6.55
C CYS A 947 -8.38 22.28 -6.98
N ASP A 948 -8.99 23.07 -7.86
CA ASP A 948 -10.23 22.68 -8.51
C ASP A 948 -9.99 21.45 -9.37
N GLU A 949 -11.04 20.67 -9.57
CA GLU A 949 -10.97 19.43 -10.32
C GLU A 949 -10.42 19.62 -11.75
N GLY A 950 -9.56 18.70 -12.18
CA GLY A 950 -8.80 18.80 -13.44
C GLY A 950 -7.52 19.63 -13.35
N TYR A 951 -7.26 20.27 -12.22
CA TYR A 951 -6.02 20.98 -11.94
C TYR A 951 -5.27 20.31 -10.79
N ILE A 952 -3.93 20.33 -10.88
CA ILE A 952 -3.05 19.83 -9.84
C ILE A 952 -2.03 20.89 -9.45
N PHE A 953 -1.56 20.83 -8.22
CA PHE A 953 -0.71 21.86 -7.67
C PHE A 953 0.72 21.73 -8.21
N ASP A 954 1.25 22.77 -8.85
CA ASP A 954 2.63 22.77 -9.39
C ASP A 954 3.68 23.31 -8.40
N GLY A 955 3.28 23.55 -7.15
CA GLY A 955 4.08 24.25 -6.15
C GLY A 955 3.67 25.71 -5.95
N HIS A 956 3.06 26.35 -6.95
CA HIS A 956 2.66 27.76 -6.89
C HIS A 956 1.17 27.98 -7.23
N SER A 957 0.68 27.29 -8.24
CA SER A 957 -0.64 27.46 -8.84
C SER A 957 -1.26 26.11 -9.17
N CYS A 958 -2.57 26.08 -9.37
CA CYS A 958 -3.26 24.91 -9.86
C CYS A 958 -3.24 24.95 -11.39
N VAL A 959 -2.54 23.97 -11.98
CA VAL A 959 -2.33 23.85 -13.44
C VAL A 959 -2.94 22.54 -13.95
N PRO A 960 -3.39 22.49 -15.21
CA PRO A 960 -3.78 21.23 -15.84
C PRO A 960 -2.66 20.19 -15.80
N LYS A 961 -3.01 18.90 -15.69
CA LYS A 961 -2.04 17.80 -15.53
C LYS A 961 -1.03 17.70 -16.67
N ASP A 962 -1.43 18.03 -17.89
CA ASP A 962 -0.56 18.09 -19.09
C ASP A 962 0.47 19.23 -19.05
N LYS A 963 0.32 20.18 -18.12
CA LYS A 963 1.26 21.27 -17.88
C LYS A 963 2.21 21.00 -16.71
N CYS A 964 2.32 19.77 -16.26
CA CYS A 964 3.32 19.40 -15.27
C CYS A 964 4.70 19.23 -15.88
N GLY A 965 5.70 19.58 -15.07
CA GLY A 965 7.10 19.48 -15.45
C GLY A 965 7.69 18.09 -15.19
N CYS A 966 8.97 18.06 -14.86
CA CYS A 966 9.76 16.85 -14.71
C CYS A 966 10.12 16.66 -13.24
N PHE A 967 10.00 15.42 -12.74
CA PHE A 967 10.47 15.05 -11.42
C PHE A 967 11.63 14.06 -11.55
N VAL A 968 12.84 14.49 -11.19
CA VAL A 968 14.07 13.70 -11.38
C VAL A 968 14.95 13.85 -10.13
N ASP A 969 15.46 12.74 -9.62
CA ASP A 969 16.33 12.68 -8.43
C ASP A 969 15.75 13.39 -7.19
N GLY A 970 14.43 13.26 -6.97
CA GLY A 970 13.76 13.88 -5.83
C GLY A 970 13.56 15.40 -5.96
N LYS A 971 13.75 15.97 -7.16
CA LYS A 971 13.61 17.40 -7.45
C LYS A 971 12.61 17.64 -8.57
N TYR A 972 11.77 18.65 -8.38
CA TYR A 972 10.84 19.11 -9.41
C TYR A 972 11.42 20.24 -10.26
N TYR A 973 11.20 20.15 -11.56
CA TYR A 973 11.54 21.14 -12.58
C TYR A 973 10.29 21.47 -13.36
N LYS A 974 10.02 22.75 -13.59
CA LYS A 974 8.86 23.20 -14.38
C LYS A 974 9.01 22.80 -15.86
N PRO A 975 7.91 22.71 -16.62
CA PRO A 975 7.98 22.46 -18.06
C PRO A 975 8.93 23.43 -18.75
N HIS A 976 9.88 22.91 -19.53
CA HIS A 976 10.88 23.67 -20.26
C HIS A 976 11.85 24.50 -19.40
N GLU A 977 11.88 24.25 -18.09
CA GLU A 977 12.88 24.84 -17.20
C GLU A 977 14.28 24.36 -17.61
N SER A 978 15.21 25.31 -17.74
CA SER A 978 16.60 25.03 -18.06
C SER A 978 17.49 25.39 -16.88
N VAL A 979 18.34 24.45 -16.49
CA VAL A 979 19.21 24.56 -15.30
C VAL A 979 20.63 24.09 -15.62
N LEU A 980 21.61 24.67 -14.95
CA LEU A 980 22.96 24.17 -14.96
C LEU A 980 23.16 23.15 -13.81
N LYS A 981 23.85 22.05 -14.10
CA LYS A 981 24.23 21.00 -13.14
C LYS A 981 25.74 20.77 -13.16
N ASP A 982 26.24 20.05 -12.16
CA ASP A 982 27.65 19.63 -12.03
C ASP A 982 28.65 20.77 -12.15
N ASN A 983 28.45 21.86 -11.40
CA ASN A 983 29.30 23.06 -11.44
C ASN A 983 29.39 23.65 -12.87
N CYS A 984 28.23 23.88 -13.48
CA CYS A 984 28.08 24.41 -14.85
C CYS A 984 28.67 23.53 -15.96
N GLN A 985 28.93 22.25 -15.70
CA GLN A 985 29.42 21.30 -16.72
C GLN A 985 28.31 20.70 -17.57
N GLN A 986 27.06 20.83 -17.13
CA GLN A 986 25.90 20.34 -17.85
C GLN A 986 24.81 21.41 -17.91
N HIS A 987 24.16 21.51 -19.06
CA HIS A 987 22.95 22.28 -19.26
C HIS A 987 21.79 21.32 -19.50
N CYS A 988 20.81 21.32 -18.60
CA CYS A 988 19.69 20.40 -18.62
C CYS A 988 18.38 21.16 -18.81
N THR A 989 17.50 20.64 -19.65
CA THR A 989 16.16 21.19 -19.86
C THR A 989 15.11 20.13 -19.55
N CYS A 990 14.06 20.51 -18.80
CA CYS A 990 12.91 19.65 -18.57
C CYS A 990 12.06 19.56 -19.84
N VAL A 991 11.90 18.35 -20.36
CA VAL A 991 11.00 18.02 -21.46
C VAL A 991 9.86 17.17 -20.88
N PRO A 992 8.63 17.71 -20.77
CA PRO A 992 7.49 16.95 -20.24
C PRO A 992 7.34 15.59 -20.96
N GLY A 993 7.25 14.51 -20.19
CA GLY A 993 7.17 13.13 -20.70
C GLY A 993 8.51 12.45 -20.99
N GLU A 994 9.60 13.19 -21.19
CA GLU A 994 10.95 12.64 -21.44
C GLU A 994 11.90 12.80 -20.24
N GLY A 995 11.59 13.70 -19.30
CA GLY A 995 12.42 13.99 -18.13
C GLY A 995 13.43 15.12 -18.39
N LEU A 996 14.62 15.04 -17.78
CA LEU A 996 15.68 16.04 -18.00
C LEU A 996 16.59 15.62 -19.16
N THR A 997 16.61 16.43 -20.20
CA THR A 997 17.54 16.26 -21.32
C THR A 997 18.75 17.17 -21.10
N CYS A 998 19.92 16.57 -20.87
CA CYS A 998 21.16 17.28 -20.55
C CYS A 998 22.17 17.24 -21.69
N SER A 999 22.88 18.35 -21.90
CA SER A 999 24.03 18.46 -22.80
C SER A 999 25.25 19.00 -22.05
N ARG A 1000 26.46 18.73 -22.56
CA ARG A 1000 27.68 19.31 -21.99
C ARG A 1000 27.66 20.83 -22.13
N HIS A 1001 28.06 21.50 -21.05
CA HIS A 1001 28.17 22.95 -20.98
C HIS A 1001 29.49 23.34 -20.30
N SER A 1002 29.94 24.56 -20.54
CA SER A 1002 31.07 25.19 -19.87
C SER A 1002 30.92 26.69 -19.98
N CYS A 1003 31.14 27.40 -18.88
CA CYS A 1003 31.23 28.86 -18.87
C CYS A 1003 32.34 29.34 -19.82
N THR A 1004 32.20 30.53 -20.39
CA THR A 1004 33.25 31.12 -21.24
C THR A 1004 34.48 31.50 -20.40
N ASP A 1005 35.61 31.81 -21.07
CA ASP A 1005 36.88 32.13 -20.38
C ASP A 1005 36.80 33.37 -19.47
N ASP A 1006 35.79 34.23 -19.66
CA ASP A 1006 35.48 35.42 -18.86
C ASP A 1006 34.34 35.22 -17.86
N GLU A 1007 33.74 34.04 -17.80
CA GLU A 1007 32.66 33.67 -16.90
C GLU A 1007 33.14 32.71 -15.81
N THR A 1008 32.56 32.82 -14.60
CA THR A 1008 32.84 31.90 -13.50
C THR A 1008 31.53 31.27 -13.03
N CYS A 1009 31.52 29.95 -12.90
CA CYS A 1009 30.35 29.24 -12.38
C CYS A 1009 30.12 29.61 -10.92
N GLU A 1010 29.01 30.28 -10.63
CA GLU A 1010 28.64 30.70 -9.30
C GLU A 1010 27.13 30.68 -9.09
N ILE A 1011 26.71 30.72 -7.82
CA ILE A 1011 25.30 30.76 -7.45
C ILE A 1011 24.93 32.22 -7.20
N ARG A 1012 24.00 32.76 -7.98
CA ARG A 1012 23.41 34.10 -7.78
C ARG A 1012 21.90 34.00 -7.62
N ASP A 1013 21.37 34.63 -6.57
CA ASP A 1013 19.93 34.69 -6.28
C ASP A 1013 19.21 33.33 -6.30
N GLY A 1014 19.90 32.25 -5.90
CA GLY A 1014 19.33 30.91 -5.87
C GLY A 1014 19.52 30.09 -7.15
N VAL A 1015 20.19 30.62 -8.17
CA VAL A 1015 20.38 29.97 -9.47
C VAL A 1015 21.86 29.76 -9.74
N LEU A 1016 22.24 28.53 -10.11
CA LEU A 1016 23.60 28.21 -10.56
C LEU A 1016 23.76 28.67 -12.02
N GLY A 1017 24.73 29.55 -12.26
CA GLY A 1017 24.95 30.19 -13.55
C GLY A 1017 26.42 30.41 -13.88
N CYS A 1018 26.66 30.61 -15.17
CA CYS A 1018 27.75 31.43 -15.70
C CYS A 1018 27.18 32.86 -15.84
#